data_AF-A0A8D8TBF6-F1
#
_entry.id   AF-A0A8D8TBF6-F1
#
_cell.length_a   1.000
_cell.length_b   1.000
_cell.length_c   1.000
_cell.angle_alpha   90.00
_cell.angle_beta   90.00
_cell.angle_gamma   90.00
#
_symmetry.space_group_name_H-M   'P 1'
#
loop_
_entity.id
_entity.type
_entity.pdbx_description
1 polymer ?
#
loop_
_entity_poly.entity_id
_entity_poly.type
_entity_poly.pdbx_seq_one_letter_code
_entity_poly.pdbx_strand_id
1 'polypeptide(L)'
;MVEDNSAWMQELELALQEEKQGAEDSLTGPGPIDLEDNVSPANAHQSIAETFRPEVWKKYLDISGKESRVIFSDIYDLPEQNELRNDCKQIVEKLGNDDEDKVSVLSDLESILTQFRKTRSPSRPYTTDNGWIELLFPVVALKLPKQETYNLFEAIHRRYIVRHNDVFHTLTLLILYHDPALSNFLVTKKITSTHVFTKTWFQSLFAAQCNLEVVYAIWDLYFQQEDPFFIFFLALVIIVNARDQIFALKDEPKDKVIEALSLLPCGLERDDVSDFCSLAQYYDYKTPRSFKTELKSCLFENEATSLLNTSILDKTFISQALCLPVSAEELLHYTRHSLDYREDSVRFFLIDCRPALQYNNGHLPTAFHLDSSLMLQEPTAFATAVQGLLSCQRAAIKQGSQAGGEHVCFLGCGQLEEDQYTHMVVSSFLQRQIQFISLVRGGYQSVHSCLEECNSLDDGLVDHNSAECLVCLGSSPSRGSETTPSPSVTTPSSPFARSHSSSDLFGKIGAAMKSKSAEVKEKLIEIISSPSSANANSSPSFKSNSTVNRKPIIGGGSNKRRYRNVAPVFSIDDEHEPQTETSRDSEPDEETIDSVQAWLDKPEVIDSFECQQINMQGYLCDSILLVTETNLIVLRELPERGRGQVELMVNRRLATIGRITTKKKHPEFITFQYGTPNCADPSDMDRFLIPKAKEATELLSHLILRCVEEEQRQKQETGNSSETNRTNESDKSNISETNRTDESDKSNNSETNRINESDKTNNSEASEPSKAS
;
A
#
# COMPACT_ATOMS: atom_id res chain seq x y z
N MET A 1 0.22 13.87 -39.06
CA MET A 1 -0.96 14.42 -38.35
C MET A 1 -0.71 14.18 -36.88
N VAL A 2 -1.07 15.13 -36.02
CA VAL A 2 -0.88 15.05 -34.57
C VAL A 2 -2.25 15.32 -33.99
N GLU A 3 -2.73 14.43 -33.13
CA GLU A 3 -4.01 14.56 -32.44
C GLU A 3 -3.79 14.98 -30.99
N ASP A 4 -4.85 15.48 -30.35
CA ASP A 4 -4.72 16.60 -29.42
C ASP A 4 -4.75 16.19 -27.95
N ASN A 5 -3.65 16.43 -27.24
CA ASN A 5 -3.54 16.19 -25.79
C ASN A 5 -4.21 17.30 -24.94
N SER A 6 -4.87 18.30 -25.54
CA SER A 6 -5.55 19.37 -24.79
C SER A 6 -6.96 19.04 -24.29
N ALA A 7 -7.60 17.98 -24.81
CA ALA A 7 -9.04 17.75 -24.67
C ALA A 7 -9.54 17.77 -23.21
N TRP A 8 -8.92 16.99 -22.31
CA TRP A 8 -9.38 16.91 -20.91
C TRP A 8 -9.18 18.21 -20.12
N MET A 9 -8.15 19.00 -20.43
CA MET A 9 -7.98 20.32 -19.83
C MET A 9 -9.00 21.32 -20.39
N GLN A 10 -9.36 21.20 -21.67
CA GLN A 10 -10.46 21.99 -22.26
C GLN A 10 -11.82 21.59 -21.70
N GLU A 11 -12.06 20.31 -21.38
CA GLU A 11 -13.27 19.85 -20.70
C GLU A 11 -13.33 20.33 -19.24
N LEU A 12 -12.22 20.28 -18.50
CA LEU A 12 -12.12 20.83 -17.14
C LEU A 12 -12.30 22.36 -17.16
N GLU A 13 -11.70 23.04 -18.15
CA GLU A 13 -11.85 24.47 -18.35
C GLU A 13 -13.27 24.86 -18.78
N LEU A 14 -13.93 24.08 -19.65
CA LEU A 14 -15.37 24.25 -19.96
C LEU A 14 -16.20 24.11 -18.69
N ALA A 15 -16.05 23.02 -17.93
CA ALA A 15 -16.83 22.80 -16.71
C ALA A 15 -16.67 23.93 -15.69
N LEU A 16 -15.44 24.44 -15.51
CA LEU A 16 -15.15 25.59 -14.63
C LEU A 16 -15.61 26.94 -15.20
N GLN A 17 -15.79 27.07 -16.51
CA GLN A 17 -16.38 28.24 -17.16
C GLN A 17 -17.92 28.20 -17.13
N GLU A 18 -18.53 27.02 -17.33
CA GLU A 18 -19.98 26.79 -17.22
C GLU A 18 -20.47 26.99 -15.78
N GLU A 19 -19.75 26.48 -14.78
CA GLU A 19 -20.06 26.72 -13.35
C GLU A 19 -19.99 28.21 -12.99
N LYS A 20 -19.06 28.97 -13.61
CA LYS A 20 -18.97 30.44 -13.43
C LYS A 20 -20.07 31.20 -14.17
N GLN A 21 -20.46 30.79 -15.37
CA GLN A 21 -21.52 31.45 -16.14
C GLN A 21 -22.91 31.16 -15.55
N GLY A 22 -23.14 29.95 -15.02
CA GLY A 22 -24.35 29.61 -14.26
C GLY A 22 -24.52 30.38 -12.94
N ALA A 23 -23.49 31.07 -12.45
CA ALA A 23 -23.53 31.85 -11.22
C ALA A 23 -23.98 33.32 -11.40
N GLU A 24 -23.93 33.87 -12.62
CA GLU A 24 -24.36 35.26 -12.88
C GLU A 24 -25.82 35.35 -13.38
N ASP A 25 -26.32 34.34 -14.11
CA ASP A 25 -27.64 34.41 -14.77
C ASP A 25 -28.81 33.78 -13.97
N SER A 26 -29.32 34.58 -13.02
CA SER A 26 -30.72 34.60 -12.55
C SER A 26 -31.23 33.57 -11.51
N LEU A 27 -32.28 33.99 -10.77
CA LEU A 27 -32.96 33.17 -9.77
C LEU A 27 -34.02 32.25 -10.40
N THR A 28 -33.66 31.01 -10.76
CA THR A 28 -34.50 29.80 -10.59
C THR A 28 -33.73 28.55 -11.03
N GLY A 29 -33.43 27.64 -10.09
CA GLY A 29 -32.63 26.45 -10.41
C GLY A 29 -33.44 25.27 -11.01
N PRO A 30 -32.83 24.46 -11.89
CA PRO A 30 -33.16 23.05 -12.04
C PRO A 30 -32.50 22.20 -10.93
N GLY A 31 -32.74 20.88 -10.96
CA GLY A 31 -32.24 19.92 -9.96
C GLY A 31 -30.77 19.50 -10.16
N PRO A 32 -30.26 18.55 -9.35
CA PRO A 32 -28.89 18.03 -9.49
C PRO A 32 -28.71 17.35 -10.85
N ILE A 33 -27.51 17.51 -11.41
CA ILE A 33 -27.01 16.70 -12.53
C ILE A 33 -26.10 15.65 -11.91
N ASP A 34 -26.53 14.39 -11.95
CA ASP A 34 -25.71 13.27 -11.48
C ASP A 34 -24.55 13.05 -12.46
N LEU A 35 -23.32 13.22 -11.97
CA LEU A 35 -22.07 12.93 -12.69
C LEU A 35 -21.44 11.63 -12.16
N GLU A 36 -22.18 10.52 -12.31
CA GLU A 36 -21.60 9.19 -12.15
C GLU A 36 -20.91 8.73 -13.45
N ASP A 37 -19.87 7.91 -13.29
CA ASP A 37 -19.28 7.04 -14.31
C ASP A 37 -18.88 7.61 -15.68
N ASN A 38 -17.91 8.54 -15.71
CA ASN A 38 -17.03 8.70 -16.90
C ASN A 38 -15.58 9.20 -16.68
N VAL A 39 -15.10 9.33 -15.44
CA VAL A 39 -13.65 9.49 -15.18
C VAL A 39 -13.13 8.24 -14.46
N SER A 40 -12.70 7.25 -15.25
CA SER A 40 -12.01 6.07 -14.71
C SER A 40 -10.71 6.49 -13.99
N PRO A 41 -10.27 5.78 -12.94
CA PRO A 41 -9.07 6.12 -12.17
C PRO A 41 -7.73 5.94 -12.93
N ALA A 42 -7.74 5.82 -14.26
CA ALA A 42 -6.57 5.54 -15.09
C ALA A 42 -5.71 6.79 -15.40
N ASN A 43 -6.29 8.00 -15.40
CA ASN A 43 -5.58 9.24 -15.79
C ASN A 43 -4.88 9.97 -14.61
N ALA A 44 -4.79 9.33 -13.45
CA ALA A 44 -4.53 9.96 -12.15
C ALA A 44 -3.08 10.45 -11.87
N HIS A 45 -2.21 10.54 -12.88
CA HIS A 45 -0.76 10.78 -12.71
C HIS A 45 -0.21 12.03 -13.44
N GLN A 46 -1.05 12.93 -13.93
CA GLN A 46 -0.59 14.17 -14.59
C GLN A 46 -0.40 15.31 -13.58
N SER A 47 0.75 16.00 -13.65
CA SER A 47 1.09 17.09 -12.71
C SER A 47 0.13 18.27 -12.83
N ILE A 48 -0.47 18.69 -11.72
CA ILE A 48 -1.38 19.84 -11.69
C ILE A 48 -0.60 21.11 -12.04
N ALA A 49 -0.99 21.77 -13.13
CA ALA A 49 -0.45 23.06 -13.53
C ALA A 49 -0.75 24.14 -12.48
N GLU A 50 0.24 24.97 -12.17
CA GLU A 50 0.23 25.83 -10.98
C GLU A 50 -0.92 26.82 -10.94
N THR A 51 -1.40 27.26 -12.10
CA THR A 51 -2.57 28.14 -12.29
C THR A 51 -3.90 27.51 -11.86
N PHE A 52 -4.03 26.18 -11.91
CA PHE A 52 -5.26 25.47 -11.58
C PHE A 52 -5.24 24.81 -10.20
N ARG A 53 -4.05 24.67 -9.57
CA ARG A 53 -3.88 24.11 -8.22
C ARG A 53 -4.87 24.68 -7.17
N PRO A 54 -5.12 26.00 -7.09
CA PRO A 54 -6.11 26.54 -6.15
C PRO A 54 -7.52 25.97 -6.32
N GLU A 55 -8.03 25.88 -7.55
CA GLU A 55 -9.39 25.41 -7.82
C GLU A 55 -9.52 23.89 -7.65
N VAL A 56 -8.49 23.14 -8.06
CA VAL A 56 -8.44 21.69 -7.85
C VAL A 56 -8.37 21.35 -6.36
N TRP A 57 -7.59 22.09 -5.56
CA TRP A 57 -7.59 21.95 -4.10
C TRP A 57 -8.94 22.33 -3.48
N LYS A 58 -9.59 23.42 -3.92
CA LYS A 58 -10.96 23.80 -3.45
C LYS A 58 -11.97 22.66 -3.65
N LYS A 59 -11.86 21.92 -4.78
CA LYS A 59 -12.68 20.74 -5.08
C LYS A 59 -12.39 19.59 -4.10
N TYR A 60 -11.16 19.10 -4.00
CA TYR A 60 -10.78 17.99 -3.10
C TYR A 60 -10.95 18.28 -1.60
N LEU A 61 -10.98 19.57 -1.21
CA LEU A 61 -11.22 19.99 0.17
C LEU A 61 -12.72 20.10 0.54
N ASP A 62 -13.62 19.90 -0.42
CA ASP A 62 -15.07 20.14 -0.32
C ASP A 62 -15.41 21.58 0.14
N ILE A 63 -14.83 22.58 -0.51
CA ILE A 63 -15.10 24.00 -0.22
C ILE A 63 -15.63 24.83 -1.40
N SER A 64 -15.65 24.30 -2.63
CA SER A 64 -16.32 24.94 -3.77
C SER A 64 -17.77 25.31 -3.42
N GLY A 65 -18.14 26.59 -3.59
CA GLY A 65 -19.45 27.14 -3.22
C GLY A 65 -19.76 27.21 -1.72
N LYS A 66 -18.93 26.63 -0.84
CA LYS A 66 -19.12 26.52 0.63
C LYS A 66 -18.24 27.50 1.42
N GLU A 67 -17.65 28.47 0.74
CA GLU A 67 -16.64 29.38 1.28
C GLU A 67 -17.13 30.25 2.45
N SER A 68 -16.31 30.34 3.50
CA SER A 68 -16.62 31.19 4.65
C SER A 68 -16.25 32.65 4.35
N ARG A 69 -17.25 33.54 4.32
CA ARG A 69 -17.00 34.99 4.26
C ARG A 69 -16.62 35.50 5.65
N VAL A 70 -15.33 35.80 5.85
CA VAL A 70 -14.73 36.13 7.14
C VAL A 70 -14.30 37.60 7.15
N ILE A 71 -14.89 38.36 8.07
CA ILE A 71 -14.47 39.74 8.33
C ILE A 71 -13.19 39.68 9.18
N PHE A 72 -12.04 39.86 8.53
CA PHE A 72 -10.76 40.04 9.22
C PHE A 72 -10.82 41.27 10.12
N SER A 73 -10.29 41.14 11.34
CA SER A 73 -10.21 42.25 12.28
C SER A 73 -8.87 42.96 12.18
N ASP A 74 -8.88 44.29 12.04
CA ASP A 74 -7.67 45.13 12.18
C ASP A 74 -7.13 45.19 13.62
N ILE A 75 -7.82 44.53 14.57
CA ILE A 75 -7.46 44.50 15.99
C ILE A 75 -6.79 43.16 16.31
N TYR A 76 -5.47 43.22 16.47
CA TYR A 76 -4.61 42.09 16.84
C TYR A 76 -4.38 42.08 18.37
N ASP A 77 -5.31 41.47 19.10
CA ASP A 77 -5.48 41.55 20.56
C ASP A 77 -5.44 40.19 21.28
N LEU A 78 -4.89 39.14 20.65
CA LEU A 78 -4.67 37.86 21.34
C LEU A 78 -3.67 38.02 22.51
N PRO A 79 -3.85 37.33 23.64
CA PRO A 79 -2.82 37.24 24.70
C PRO A 79 -1.45 36.84 24.16
N GLU A 80 -1.43 35.92 23.20
CA GLU A 80 -0.25 35.35 22.54
C GLU A 80 0.19 36.12 21.26
N GLN A 81 -0.41 37.28 20.95
CA GLN A 81 -0.17 38.00 19.68
C GLN A 81 1.30 38.38 19.43
N ASN A 82 2.06 38.70 20.48
CA ASN A 82 3.47 39.07 20.36
C ASN A 82 4.38 37.88 19.99
N GLU A 83 3.99 36.66 20.36
CA GLU A 83 4.68 35.42 19.98
C GLU A 83 4.47 35.18 18.48
N LEU A 84 3.20 35.07 18.07
CA LEU A 84 2.76 34.96 16.67
C LEU A 84 3.43 36.00 15.76
N ARG A 85 3.43 37.28 16.13
CA ARG A 85 4.06 38.35 15.33
C ARG A 85 5.57 38.19 15.19
N ASN A 86 6.27 37.68 16.21
CA ASN A 86 7.72 37.46 16.15
C ASN A 86 8.06 36.22 15.31
N ASP A 87 7.21 35.20 15.31
CA ASP A 87 7.42 33.98 14.53
C ASP A 87 7.08 34.19 13.05
N CYS A 88 6.02 34.94 12.74
CA CYS A 88 5.74 35.44 11.39
C CYS A 88 6.92 36.24 10.82
N LYS A 89 7.55 37.12 11.62
CA LYS A 89 8.77 37.84 11.22
C LYS A 89 9.93 36.90 10.93
N GLN A 90 10.26 36.00 11.84
CA GLN A 90 11.38 35.06 11.68
C GLN A 90 11.23 34.13 10.48
N ILE A 91 10.01 33.85 10.04
CA ILE A 91 9.76 33.08 8.81
C ILE A 91 9.85 33.98 7.58
N VAL A 92 9.25 35.18 7.59
CA VAL A 92 9.33 36.14 6.48
C VAL A 92 10.74 36.66 6.22
N GLU A 93 11.56 36.85 7.26
CA GLU A 93 12.97 37.24 7.16
C GLU A 93 13.86 36.16 6.50
N LYS A 94 13.41 34.90 6.47
CA LYS A 94 14.08 33.79 5.75
C LYS A 94 13.66 33.70 4.27
N LEU A 95 12.64 34.46 3.84
CA LEU A 95 12.17 34.47 2.46
C LEU A 95 13.04 35.38 1.60
N GLY A 96 13.46 34.89 0.43
CA GLY A 96 14.19 35.66 -0.58
C GLY A 96 13.33 36.68 -1.36
N ASN A 97 12.18 37.08 -0.82
CA ASN A 97 11.25 38.02 -1.45
C ASN A 97 11.78 39.46 -1.38
N ASP A 98 11.31 40.34 -2.25
CA ASP A 98 11.56 41.79 -2.12
C ASP A 98 10.87 42.37 -0.86
N ASP A 99 11.40 43.48 -0.34
CA ASP A 99 10.99 44.01 0.97
C ASP A 99 9.53 44.52 1.02
N GLU A 100 8.92 44.89 -0.11
CA GLU A 100 7.49 45.22 -0.18
C GLU A 100 6.62 43.95 -0.05
N ASP A 101 6.96 42.88 -0.77
CA ASP A 101 6.31 41.56 -0.68
C ASP A 101 6.41 41.01 0.76
N LYS A 102 7.57 41.16 1.42
CA LYS A 102 7.75 40.76 2.83
C LYS A 102 6.71 41.40 3.76
N VAL A 103 6.44 42.71 3.61
CA VAL A 103 5.46 43.43 4.46
C VAL A 103 4.04 42.93 4.21
N SER A 104 3.68 42.66 2.95
CA SER A 104 2.36 42.12 2.62
C SER A 104 2.16 40.70 3.16
N VAL A 105 3.12 39.80 2.93
CA VAL A 105 3.10 38.42 3.44
C VAL A 105 3.01 38.39 4.97
N LEU A 106 3.78 39.23 5.67
CA LEU A 106 3.73 39.33 7.14
C LEU A 106 2.34 39.75 7.64
N SER A 107 1.72 40.74 6.99
CA SER A 107 0.37 41.21 7.34
C SER A 107 -0.70 40.13 7.10
N ASP A 108 -0.56 39.36 6.03
CA ASP A 108 -1.48 38.27 5.70
C ASP A 108 -1.34 37.09 6.67
N LEU A 109 -0.11 36.66 6.98
CA LEU A 109 0.17 35.62 7.98
C LEU A 109 -0.39 35.99 9.36
N GLU A 110 -0.08 37.19 9.87
CA GLU A 110 -0.55 37.63 11.19
C GLU A 110 -2.10 37.75 11.20
N SER A 111 -2.69 38.35 10.17
CA SER A 111 -4.14 38.55 10.06
C SER A 111 -4.92 37.23 9.98
N ILE A 112 -4.48 36.28 9.15
CA ILE A 112 -5.13 34.98 8.95
C ILE A 112 -5.05 34.15 10.23
N LEU A 113 -3.87 34.06 10.87
CA LEU A 113 -3.68 33.24 12.05
C LEU A 113 -4.38 33.82 13.29
N THR A 114 -4.37 35.15 13.48
CA THR A 114 -5.17 35.80 14.51
C THR A 114 -6.66 35.53 14.34
N GLN A 115 -7.17 35.62 13.10
CA GLN A 115 -8.58 35.38 12.81
C GLN A 115 -8.97 33.92 13.02
N PHE A 116 -8.16 32.96 12.52
CA PHE A 116 -8.38 31.52 12.70
C PHE A 116 -8.39 31.12 14.18
N ARG A 117 -7.48 31.66 14.99
CA ARG A 117 -7.46 31.49 16.45
C ARG A 117 -8.77 31.99 17.06
N LYS A 118 -9.23 33.19 16.68
CA LYS A 118 -10.49 33.78 17.20
C LYS A 118 -11.74 32.96 16.84
N THR A 119 -11.83 32.43 15.61
CA THR A 119 -13.07 31.84 15.08
C THR A 119 -13.13 30.31 15.15
N ARG A 120 -12.01 29.60 14.96
CA ARG A 120 -11.97 28.14 14.81
C ARG A 120 -11.14 27.42 15.87
N SER A 121 -10.17 28.10 16.49
CA SER A 121 -9.36 27.56 17.60
C SER A 121 -9.53 28.32 18.93
N PRO A 122 -10.76 28.56 19.43
CA PRO A 122 -10.97 29.36 20.65
C PRO A 122 -10.39 28.73 21.92
N SER A 123 -10.26 27.40 21.95
CA SER A 123 -9.76 26.62 23.11
C SER A 123 -8.27 26.29 23.06
N ARG A 124 -7.60 26.43 21.90
CA ARG A 124 -6.17 26.11 21.72
C ARG A 124 -5.43 27.39 21.29
N PRO A 125 -4.61 28.00 22.16
CA PRO A 125 -3.87 29.20 21.81
C PRO A 125 -2.82 28.93 20.73
N TYR A 126 -2.33 29.99 20.09
CA TYR A 126 -1.12 29.90 19.27
C TYR A 126 0.10 29.62 20.17
N THR A 127 1.06 28.84 19.66
CA THR A 127 2.40 28.67 20.23
C THR A 127 3.43 28.52 19.10
N THR A 128 4.68 28.96 19.30
CA THR A 128 5.78 28.92 18.31
C THR A 128 5.99 27.56 17.64
N ASP A 129 5.59 26.44 18.26
CA ASP A 129 5.75 25.08 17.73
C ASP A 129 4.43 24.35 17.39
N ASN A 130 3.35 25.11 17.11
CA ASN A 130 2.05 24.54 16.76
C ASN A 130 1.90 24.11 15.29
N GLY A 131 2.84 24.51 14.41
CA GLY A 131 2.90 24.19 12.98
C GLY A 131 1.99 25.01 12.07
N TRP A 132 1.28 26.02 12.60
CA TRP A 132 0.29 26.77 11.81
C TRP A 132 0.90 27.70 10.76
N ILE A 133 2.10 28.26 11.00
CA ILE A 133 2.74 29.14 10.00
C ILE A 133 3.27 28.29 8.85
N GLU A 134 3.86 27.15 9.16
CA GLU A 134 4.40 26.19 8.19
C GLU A 134 3.30 25.53 7.36
N LEU A 135 2.11 25.33 7.93
CA LEU A 135 0.92 24.88 7.19
C LEU A 135 0.28 25.99 6.34
N LEU A 136 0.33 27.26 6.79
CA LEU A 136 -0.22 28.39 6.04
C LEU A 136 0.71 28.84 4.89
N PHE A 137 2.03 28.73 5.06
CA PHE A 137 3.01 29.26 4.13
C PHE A 137 2.87 28.73 2.68
N PRO A 138 2.70 27.41 2.42
CA PRO A 138 2.44 26.91 1.07
C PRO A 138 1.19 27.50 0.42
N VAL A 139 0.15 27.80 1.20
CA VAL A 139 -1.09 28.41 0.71
C VAL A 139 -0.88 29.89 0.37
N VAL A 140 -0.13 30.63 1.18
CA VAL A 140 0.25 32.03 0.89
C VAL A 140 1.13 32.13 -0.36
N ALA A 141 2.00 31.14 -0.59
CA ALA A 141 2.85 31.09 -1.78
C ALA A 141 2.08 30.92 -3.10
N LEU A 142 0.79 30.51 -3.06
CA LEU A 142 -0.11 30.53 -4.23
C LEU A 142 -0.54 31.96 -4.66
N LYS A 143 -0.18 33.00 -3.88
CA LYS A 143 -0.49 34.42 -4.12
C LYS A 143 -1.99 34.74 -4.29
N LEU A 144 -2.84 33.97 -3.62
CA LEU A 144 -4.29 34.12 -3.62
C LEU A 144 -4.75 35.30 -2.75
N PRO A 145 -5.95 35.87 -3.01
CA PRO A 145 -6.56 36.86 -2.12
C PRO A 145 -6.70 36.33 -0.68
N LYS A 146 -6.41 37.17 0.33
CA LYS A 146 -6.39 36.82 1.77
C LYS A 146 -7.57 35.96 2.24
N GLN A 147 -8.77 36.19 1.68
CA GLN A 147 -9.98 35.42 1.99
C GLN A 147 -9.93 33.97 1.46
N GLU A 148 -9.44 33.75 0.24
CA GLU A 148 -9.29 32.41 -0.36
C GLU A 148 -8.14 31.65 0.31
N THR A 149 -7.03 32.34 0.60
CA THR A 149 -5.90 31.84 1.41
C THR A 149 -6.38 31.36 2.79
N TYR A 150 -7.23 32.14 3.46
CA TYR A 150 -7.87 31.72 4.72
C TYR A 150 -8.77 30.48 4.52
N ASN A 151 -9.59 30.44 3.47
CA ASN A 151 -10.54 29.33 3.24
C ASN A 151 -9.81 28.00 2.98
N LEU A 152 -8.76 28.01 2.14
CA LEU A 152 -7.90 26.85 1.90
C LEU A 152 -7.18 26.41 3.18
N PHE A 153 -6.55 27.34 3.91
CA PHE A 153 -5.88 27.03 5.18
C PHE A 153 -6.83 26.44 6.23
N GLU A 154 -8.02 27.02 6.40
CA GLU A 154 -9.03 26.49 7.33
C GLU A 154 -9.47 25.08 6.91
N ALA A 155 -9.69 24.83 5.62
CA ALA A 155 -10.12 23.54 5.12
C ALA A 155 -9.06 22.45 5.30
N ILE A 156 -7.79 22.76 4.97
CA ILE A 156 -6.65 21.87 5.16
C ILE A 156 -6.47 21.56 6.65
N HIS A 157 -6.50 22.57 7.52
CA HIS A 157 -6.43 22.38 8.97
C HIS A 157 -7.58 21.50 9.48
N ARG A 158 -8.82 21.84 9.11
CA ARG A 158 -10.04 21.16 9.55
C ARG A 158 -10.09 19.68 9.14
N ARG A 159 -9.66 19.35 7.92
CA ARG A 159 -9.78 18.00 7.31
C ARG A 159 -8.54 17.13 7.54
N TYR A 160 -7.33 17.70 7.49
CA TYR A 160 -6.08 16.93 7.41
C TYR A 160 -5.15 17.03 8.62
N ILE A 161 -5.35 17.97 9.56
CA ILE A 161 -4.53 18.05 10.78
C ILE A 161 -5.12 17.22 11.92
N VAL A 162 -4.31 16.32 12.46
CA VAL A 162 -4.72 15.39 13.52
C VAL A 162 -4.84 16.12 14.87
N ARG A 163 -5.89 15.78 15.63
CA ARG A 163 -6.33 16.57 16.80
C ARG A 163 -5.88 15.99 18.14
N HIS A 164 -5.73 14.66 18.22
CA HIS A 164 -5.45 13.93 19.44
C HIS A 164 -4.03 13.37 19.50
N ASN A 165 -3.52 13.13 20.71
CA ASN A 165 -2.13 12.71 20.95
C ASN A 165 -1.85 11.25 20.51
N ASP A 166 -2.88 10.47 20.18
CA ASP A 166 -2.74 9.05 19.83
C ASP A 166 -2.22 8.81 18.41
N VAL A 167 -1.97 9.87 17.64
CA VAL A 167 -1.12 9.89 16.42
C VAL A 167 0.13 9.03 16.62
N PHE A 168 0.82 9.23 17.74
CA PHE A 168 2.15 8.68 17.93
C PHE A 168 2.10 7.19 18.27
N HIS A 169 1.07 6.76 19.00
CA HIS A 169 0.75 5.35 19.23
C HIS A 169 0.31 4.68 17.91
N THR A 170 -0.55 5.33 17.13
CA THR A 170 -1.01 4.86 15.81
C THR A 170 0.16 4.58 14.86
N LEU A 171 1.09 5.54 14.71
CA LEU A 171 2.28 5.34 13.89
C LEU A 171 3.24 4.30 14.50
N THR A 172 3.35 4.21 15.83
CA THR A 172 4.18 3.17 16.48
C THR A 172 3.66 1.76 16.19
N LEU A 173 2.34 1.56 16.18
CA LEU A 173 1.71 0.29 15.83
C LEU A 173 1.90 -0.05 14.34
N LEU A 174 1.80 0.93 13.43
CA LEU A 174 2.11 0.72 12.00
C LEU A 174 3.57 0.32 11.78
N ILE A 175 4.52 1.00 12.43
CA ILE A 175 5.94 0.63 12.36
C ILE A 175 6.15 -0.78 12.96
N LEU A 176 5.50 -1.13 14.07
CA LEU A 176 5.57 -2.48 14.64
C LEU A 176 4.99 -3.56 13.72
N TYR A 177 3.93 -3.24 12.97
CA TYR A 177 3.27 -4.14 12.03
C TYR A 177 4.13 -4.39 10.79
N HIS A 178 4.71 -3.34 10.22
CA HIS A 178 5.42 -3.36 8.94
C HIS A 178 6.94 -3.55 9.04
N ASP A 179 7.61 -3.01 10.06
CA ASP A 179 9.02 -3.32 10.40
C ASP A 179 9.21 -3.46 11.93
N PRO A 180 8.89 -4.63 12.49
CA PRO A 180 9.10 -4.91 13.91
C PRO A 180 10.57 -4.86 14.33
N ALA A 181 11.54 -5.01 13.41
CA ALA A 181 12.95 -4.87 13.75
C ALA A 181 13.33 -3.41 14.01
N LEU A 182 12.81 -2.48 13.18
CA LEU A 182 12.98 -1.04 13.36
C LEU A 182 12.20 -0.53 14.58
N SER A 183 10.99 -1.04 14.82
CA SER A 183 10.23 -0.74 16.05
C SER A 183 11.02 -1.13 17.31
N ASN A 184 11.57 -2.36 17.35
CA ASN A 184 12.42 -2.82 18.44
C ASN A 184 13.71 -1.99 18.60
N PHE A 185 14.28 -1.44 17.51
CA PHE A 185 15.42 -0.52 17.58
C PHE A 185 15.07 0.80 18.27
N LEU A 186 13.94 1.42 17.93
CA LEU A 186 13.47 2.65 18.57
C LEU A 186 13.24 2.44 20.08
N VAL A 187 12.59 1.32 20.46
CA VAL A 187 12.41 0.92 21.86
C VAL A 187 13.76 0.72 22.56
N THR A 188 14.73 0.05 21.92
CA THR A 188 16.09 -0.17 22.45
C THR A 188 16.84 1.15 22.67
N LYS A 189 16.66 2.14 21.78
CA LYS A 189 17.17 3.51 21.92
C LYS A 189 16.41 4.36 22.94
N LYS A 190 15.38 3.81 23.60
CA LYS A 190 14.45 4.52 24.51
C LYS A 190 13.70 5.66 23.83
N ILE A 191 13.39 5.48 22.54
CA ILE A 191 12.49 6.32 21.74
C ILE A 191 11.12 5.62 21.78
N THR A 192 10.38 5.83 22.87
CA THR A 192 9.13 5.11 23.19
C THR A 192 7.87 5.77 22.62
N SER A 193 8.03 6.83 21.82
CA SER A 193 6.95 7.53 21.14
C SER A 193 7.54 8.23 19.92
N THR A 194 6.90 8.09 18.75
CA THR A 194 7.32 8.74 17.51
C THR A 194 7.21 10.27 17.57
N HIS A 195 6.39 10.82 18.46
CA HIS A 195 6.18 12.26 18.69
C HIS A 195 7.49 13.06 18.67
N VAL A 196 8.54 12.54 19.32
CA VAL A 196 9.80 13.26 19.53
C VAL A 196 10.55 13.57 18.23
N PHE A 197 10.21 12.92 17.11
CA PHE A 197 10.78 13.20 15.80
C PHE A 197 9.72 13.44 14.70
N THR A 198 8.47 13.01 14.87
CA THR A 198 7.40 13.21 13.88
C THR A 198 6.43 14.36 14.18
N LYS A 199 6.57 15.07 15.32
CA LYS A 199 5.65 16.15 15.73
C LYS A 199 5.34 17.12 14.59
N THR A 200 6.37 17.71 14.00
CA THR A 200 6.26 18.72 12.94
C THR A 200 5.66 18.16 11.64
N TRP A 201 5.90 16.88 11.33
CA TRP A 201 5.41 16.23 10.11
C TRP A 201 3.87 16.25 10.07
N PHE A 202 3.24 15.82 11.17
CA PHE A 202 1.77 15.78 11.29
C PHE A 202 1.12 17.16 11.49
N GLN A 203 1.85 18.14 12.05
CA GLN A 203 1.34 19.51 12.23
C GLN A 203 1.41 20.37 10.97
N SER A 204 2.37 20.11 10.08
CA SER A 204 2.63 20.90 8.86
C SER A 204 2.35 20.15 7.56
N LEU A 205 1.95 18.87 7.63
CA LEU A 205 1.85 17.98 6.46
C LEU A 205 3.17 17.97 5.64
N PHE A 206 4.26 17.76 6.37
CA PHE A 206 5.67 17.87 5.94
C PHE A 206 6.17 19.26 5.49
N ALA A 207 5.33 20.31 5.46
CA ALA A 207 5.75 21.64 4.98
C ALA A 207 6.83 22.34 5.85
N ALA A 208 7.06 21.87 7.08
CA ALA A 208 8.17 22.31 7.93
C ALA A 208 9.51 21.61 7.63
N GLN A 209 9.53 20.60 6.75
CA GLN A 209 10.72 19.77 6.43
C GLN A 209 11.06 19.76 4.94
N CYS A 210 10.04 19.66 4.07
CA CYS A 210 10.22 19.58 2.62
C CYS A 210 10.33 20.97 1.96
N ASN A 211 10.93 21.03 0.77
CA ASN A 211 10.89 22.24 -0.06
C ASN A 211 9.49 22.45 -0.67
N LEU A 212 9.17 23.67 -1.10
CA LEU A 212 7.81 24.04 -1.55
C LEU A 212 7.30 23.20 -2.74
N GLU A 213 8.16 22.85 -3.70
CA GLU A 213 7.76 22.03 -4.85
C GLU A 213 7.38 20.61 -4.44
N VAL A 214 8.15 20.02 -3.53
CA VAL A 214 7.86 18.70 -2.94
C VAL A 214 6.59 18.77 -2.09
N VAL A 215 6.37 19.84 -1.33
CA VAL A 215 5.12 20.05 -0.56
C VAL A 215 3.91 20.11 -1.49
N TYR A 216 3.99 20.89 -2.58
CA TYR A 216 2.91 20.93 -3.58
C TYR A 216 2.67 19.58 -4.24
N ALA A 217 3.71 18.85 -4.66
CA ALA A 217 3.54 17.52 -5.24
C ALA A 217 2.91 16.51 -4.25
N ILE A 218 3.28 16.56 -2.97
CA ILE A 218 2.66 15.72 -1.93
C ILE A 218 1.19 16.12 -1.73
N TRP A 219 0.89 17.41 -1.61
CA TRP A 219 -0.46 17.89 -1.30
C TRP A 219 -1.42 17.72 -2.48
N ASP A 220 -0.94 17.86 -3.72
CA ASP A 220 -1.71 17.56 -4.93
C ASP A 220 -2.23 16.11 -4.89
N LEU A 221 -1.35 15.12 -4.69
CA LEU A 221 -1.72 13.70 -4.60
C LEU A 221 -2.47 13.35 -3.31
N TYR A 222 -2.10 13.94 -2.17
CA TYR A 222 -2.72 13.66 -0.87
C TYR A 222 -4.14 14.21 -0.77
N PHE A 223 -4.43 15.36 -1.36
CA PHE A 223 -5.80 15.87 -1.43
C PHE A 223 -6.62 15.09 -2.46
N GLN A 224 -6.04 14.69 -3.60
CA GLN A 224 -6.67 13.79 -4.57
C GLN A 224 -7.02 12.40 -4.00
N GLN A 225 -6.28 11.90 -3.00
CA GLN A 225 -6.63 10.68 -2.24
C GLN A 225 -7.88 10.84 -1.36
N GLU A 226 -8.27 12.09 -1.02
CA GLU A 226 -9.38 12.46 -0.13
C GLU A 226 -9.40 11.83 1.28
N ASP A 227 -8.36 11.08 1.67
CA ASP A 227 -8.26 10.34 2.93
C ASP A 227 -7.26 10.94 3.93
N PRO A 228 -7.72 11.61 5.00
CA PRO A 228 -6.84 12.13 6.04
C PRO A 228 -5.97 11.10 6.78
N PHE A 229 -6.31 9.80 6.74
CA PHE A 229 -5.46 8.79 7.39
C PHE A 229 -4.17 8.50 6.60
N PHE A 230 -4.10 8.85 5.31
CA PHE A 230 -2.97 8.54 4.43
C PHE A 230 -1.63 9.16 4.89
N ILE A 231 -1.65 10.27 5.66
CA ILE A 231 -0.46 10.85 6.30
C ILE A 231 0.32 9.84 7.17
N PHE A 232 -0.36 8.85 7.77
CA PHE A 232 0.30 7.80 8.55
C PHE A 232 1.15 6.86 7.68
N PHE A 233 0.72 6.58 6.45
CA PHE A 233 1.46 5.75 5.51
C PHE A 233 2.59 6.53 4.82
N LEU A 234 2.37 7.81 4.51
CA LEU A 234 3.44 8.71 4.07
C LEU A 234 4.56 8.79 5.12
N ALA A 235 4.21 8.97 6.41
CA ALA A 235 5.18 8.96 7.51
C ALA A 235 5.88 7.60 7.69
N LEU A 236 5.17 6.49 7.51
CA LEU A 236 5.74 5.13 7.54
C LEU A 236 6.78 4.94 6.42
N VAL A 237 6.48 5.34 5.19
CA VAL A 237 7.39 5.17 4.04
C VAL A 237 8.69 5.96 4.23
N ILE A 238 8.65 7.19 4.75
CA ILE A 238 9.86 7.96 5.10
C ILE A 238 10.76 7.16 6.05
N ILE A 239 10.17 6.54 7.08
CA ILE A 239 10.90 5.79 8.12
C ILE A 239 11.45 4.47 7.56
N VAL A 240 10.67 3.73 6.77
CA VAL A 240 11.08 2.43 6.21
C VAL A 240 12.10 2.59 5.07
N ASN A 241 11.99 3.63 4.23
CA ASN A 241 13.02 3.92 3.21
C ASN A 241 14.36 4.31 3.85
N ALA A 242 14.34 4.93 5.04
CA ALA A 242 15.52 5.29 5.82
C ALA A 242 16.11 4.15 6.67
N ARG A 243 15.49 2.96 6.68
CA ARG A 243 15.82 1.80 7.55
C ARG A 243 17.31 1.53 7.73
N ASP A 244 18.06 1.36 6.63
CA ASP A 244 19.49 1.05 6.67
C ASP A 244 20.31 2.17 7.36
N GLN A 245 19.90 3.42 7.15
CA GLN A 245 20.52 4.61 7.74
C GLN A 245 20.23 4.67 9.25
N ILE A 246 18.99 4.39 9.65
CA ILE A 246 18.55 4.34 11.05
C ILE A 246 19.34 3.27 11.81
N PHE A 247 19.52 2.08 11.23
CA PHE A 247 20.35 1.02 11.84
C PHE A 247 21.84 1.36 11.90
N ALA A 248 22.37 2.19 10.99
CA ALA A 248 23.75 2.67 11.09
C ALA A 248 23.98 3.55 12.34
N LEU A 249 22.94 4.26 12.81
CA LEU A 249 22.98 5.08 14.04
C LEU A 249 22.93 4.26 15.35
N LYS A 250 23.10 2.93 15.31
CA LYS A 250 23.06 2.05 16.49
C LYS A 250 24.03 2.43 17.62
N ASP A 251 25.17 3.05 17.28
CA ASP A 251 26.22 3.41 18.25
C ASP A 251 26.13 4.88 18.71
N GLU A 252 25.29 5.71 18.07
CA GLU A 252 25.09 7.13 18.40
C GLU A 252 24.13 7.37 19.59
N PRO A 253 24.24 8.49 20.34
CA PRO A 253 23.36 8.76 21.47
C PRO A 253 21.93 9.07 21.00
N LYS A 254 20.95 8.80 21.88
CA LYS A 254 19.50 8.95 21.60
C LYS A 254 19.15 10.26 20.90
N ASP A 255 19.71 11.37 21.36
CA ASP A 255 19.27 12.70 20.93
C ASP A 255 19.70 13.00 19.47
N LYS A 256 20.89 12.54 19.05
CA LYS A 256 21.29 12.54 17.63
C LYS A 256 20.42 11.62 16.76
N VAL A 257 19.98 10.48 17.31
CA VAL A 257 19.07 9.57 16.59
C VAL A 257 17.74 10.27 16.35
N ILE A 258 17.22 11.00 17.34
CA ILE A 258 16.01 11.82 17.21
C ILE A 258 16.19 12.95 16.19
N GLU A 259 17.31 13.68 16.26
CA GLU A 259 17.66 14.74 15.31
C GLU A 259 17.71 14.22 13.86
N ALA A 260 18.46 13.14 13.62
CA ALA A 260 18.56 12.51 12.30
C ALA A 260 17.21 11.94 11.80
N LEU A 261 16.42 11.33 12.70
CA LEU A 261 15.06 10.87 12.37
C LEU A 261 14.16 12.03 11.97
N SER A 262 14.22 13.18 12.66
CA SER A 262 13.33 14.33 12.43
C SER A 262 13.52 14.95 11.04
N LEU A 263 14.75 14.88 10.52
CA LEU A 263 15.19 15.48 9.25
C LEU A 263 15.01 14.56 8.03
N LEU A 264 14.51 13.33 8.19
CA LEU A 264 14.36 12.39 7.08
C LEU A 264 13.54 12.91 5.88
N PRO A 265 12.43 13.65 6.03
CA PRO A 265 11.67 14.16 4.88
C PRO A 265 12.44 15.22 4.06
N CYS A 266 13.47 15.86 4.63
CA CYS A 266 14.28 16.86 3.94
C CYS A 266 15.10 16.29 2.77
N GLY A 267 15.23 14.95 2.67
CA GLY A 267 15.92 14.25 1.59
C GLY A 267 15.01 13.76 0.45
N LEU A 268 13.74 14.17 0.41
CA LEU A 268 12.80 13.79 -0.65
C LEU A 268 12.87 14.80 -1.81
N GLU A 269 13.03 14.31 -3.05
CA GLU A 269 13.05 15.13 -4.28
C GLU A 269 11.69 15.10 -4.99
N ARG A 270 11.41 16.07 -5.88
CA ARG A 270 10.10 16.24 -6.54
C ARG A 270 9.71 15.01 -7.37
N ASP A 271 10.67 14.43 -8.08
CA ASP A 271 10.45 13.29 -8.98
C ASP A 271 10.16 11.98 -8.22
N ASP A 272 10.60 11.87 -6.96
CA ASP A 272 10.33 10.72 -6.10
C ASP A 272 8.87 10.71 -5.56
N VAL A 273 8.16 11.84 -5.59
CA VAL A 273 6.87 11.99 -4.86
C VAL A 273 5.79 11.04 -5.39
N SER A 274 5.78 10.73 -6.69
CA SER A 274 4.82 9.74 -7.24
C SER A 274 5.10 8.33 -6.69
N ASP A 275 6.35 7.87 -6.73
CA ASP A 275 6.76 6.57 -6.19
C ASP A 275 6.55 6.52 -4.66
N PHE A 276 6.79 7.63 -3.95
CA PHE A 276 6.53 7.79 -2.51
C PHE A 276 5.03 7.61 -2.16
N CYS A 277 4.14 8.23 -2.92
CA CYS A 277 2.69 8.05 -2.73
C CYS A 277 2.22 6.65 -3.13
N SER A 278 2.73 6.04 -4.21
CA SER A 278 2.40 4.65 -4.57
C SER A 278 2.88 3.65 -3.51
N LEU A 279 4.05 3.87 -2.90
CA LEU A 279 4.53 3.06 -1.76
C LEU A 279 3.61 3.23 -0.54
N ALA A 280 3.13 4.44 -0.25
CA ALA A 280 2.20 4.67 0.85
C ALA A 280 0.84 3.99 0.61
N GLN A 281 0.35 3.95 -0.64
CA GLN A 281 -0.84 3.20 -1.03
C GLN A 281 -0.63 1.69 -0.86
N TYR A 282 0.53 1.15 -1.23
CA TYR A 282 0.88 -0.25 -0.98
C TYR A 282 0.82 -0.59 0.52
N TYR A 283 1.35 0.27 1.39
CA TYR A 283 1.27 0.06 2.84
C TYR A 283 -0.15 0.19 3.42
N ASP A 284 -1.01 1.05 2.86
CA ASP A 284 -2.44 1.10 3.18
C ASP A 284 -3.14 -0.21 2.78
N TYR A 285 -2.92 -0.70 1.54
CA TYR A 285 -3.48 -1.97 1.06
C TYR A 285 -2.98 -3.21 1.81
N LYS A 286 -1.77 -3.19 2.38
CA LYS A 286 -1.24 -4.24 3.28
C LYS A 286 -1.52 -3.97 4.77
N THR A 287 -2.44 -3.07 5.11
CA THR A 287 -2.89 -2.82 6.49
C THR A 287 -4.37 -3.20 6.65
N PRO A 288 -4.76 -3.93 7.72
CA PRO A 288 -6.16 -4.17 8.07
C PRO A 288 -7.01 -2.89 8.07
N ARG A 289 -8.15 -2.93 7.39
CA ARG A 289 -9.01 -1.77 7.15
C ARG A 289 -9.61 -1.23 8.43
N SER A 290 -9.92 -2.08 9.42
CA SER A 290 -10.54 -1.65 10.68
C SER A 290 -9.65 -0.68 11.46
N PHE A 291 -8.33 -0.88 11.40
CA PHE A 291 -7.35 0.01 12.04
C PHE A 291 -7.44 1.45 11.53
N LYS A 292 -7.73 1.62 10.23
CA LYS A 292 -7.94 2.92 9.60
C LYS A 292 -9.35 3.45 9.85
N THR A 293 -10.40 2.63 9.70
CA THR A 293 -11.79 3.11 9.82
C THR A 293 -12.18 3.46 11.26
N GLU A 294 -11.81 2.65 12.26
CA GLU A 294 -12.10 2.94 13.68
C GLU A 294 -11.40 4.22 14.15
N LEU A 295 -10.15 4.44 13.71
CA LEU A 295 -9.33 5.56 14.19
C LEU A 295 -9.54 6.86 13.42
N LYS A 296 -10.01 6.82 12.16
CA LYS A 296 -10.24 8.04 11.35
C LYS A 296 -11.20 9.02 12.03
N SER A 297 -12.34 8.55 12.55
CA SER A 297 -13.25 9.41 13.32
C SER A 297 -12.61 9.90 14.63
N CYS A 298 -11.95 9.02 15.37
CA CYS A 298 -11.32 9.35 16.65
C CYS A 298 -10.20 10.41 16.54
N LEU A 299 -9.45 10.41 15.43
CA LEU A 299 -8.25 11.24 15.24
C LEU A 299 -8.53 12.60 14.58
N PHE A 300 -9.53 12.68 13.69
CA PHE A 300 -9.75 13.84 12.80
C PHE A 300 -11.06 14.60 13.03
N GLU A 301 -12.06 14.05 13.73
CA GLU A 301 -13.33 14.74 13.99
C GLU A 301 -13.26 15.74 15.17
N ASN A 302 -14.29 16.58 15.30
CA ASN A 302 -14.42 17.50 16.44
C ASN A 302 -14.78 16.74 17.73
N GLU A 303 -14.25 17.18 18.88
CA GLU A 303 -14.64 16.63 20.19
C GLU A 303 -16.15 16.75 20.44
N ALA A 304 -16.80 17.79 19.90
CA ALA A 304 -18.26 17.96 19.98
C ALA A 304 -19.06 16.85 19.25
N THR A 305 -18.47 16.22 18.22
CA THR A 305 -19.06 15.07 17.52
C THR A 305 -18.75 13.76 18.27
N SER A 306 -17.50 13.62 18.74
CA SER A 306 -17.03 12.48 19.54
C SER A 306 -17.78 12.26 20.85
N LEU A 307 -18.52 13.25 21.36
CA LEU A 307 -19.39 13.09 22.55
C LEU A 307 -20.73 12.40 22.25
N LEU A 308 -21.10 12.24 20.97
CA LEU A 308 -22.30 11.50 20.55
C LEU A 308 -21.96 10.09 20.06
N ASN A 309 -20.80 9.91 19.42
CA ASN A 309 -20.33 8.63 18.91
C ASN A 309 -19.24 8.02 19.80
N THR A 310 -19.66 7.00 20.55
CA THR A 310 -18.82 6.04 21.30
C THR A 310 -18.14 6.57 22.58
N SER A 311 -17.81 5.63 23.46
CA SER A 311 -17.42 5.88 24.85
C SER A 311 -15.96 6.30 25.04
N ILE A 312 -15.66 6.80 26.24
CA ILE A 312 -14.31 7.18 26.70
C ILE A 312 -13.26 6.05 26.56
N LEU A 313 -13.69 4.79 26.42
CA LEU A 313 -12.83 3.60 26.33
C LEU A 313 -11.88 3.61 25.11
N ASP A 314 -12.25 4.23 23.99
CA ASP A 314 -11.46 4.16 22.74
C ASP A 314 -10.10 4.87 22.85
N LYS A 315 -10.06 6.05 23.50
CA LYS A 315 -8.83 6.85 23.64
C LYS A 315 -7.74 6.14 24.48
N THR A 316 -8.14 5.23 25.37
CA THR A 316 -7.21 4.39 26.15
C THR A 316 -6.74 3.12 25.42
N PHE A 317 -7.41 2.71 24.34
CA PHE A 317 -7.20 1.39 23.75
C PHE A 317 -5.92 1.33 22.89
N ILE A 318 -5.71 2.31 22.00
CA ILE A 318 -4.51 2.37 21.14
C ILE A 318 -3.22 2.64 21.94
N SER A 319 -3.29 3.44 23.01
CA SER A 319 -2.15 3.70 23.90
C SER A 319 -1.78 2.52 24.80
N GLN A 320 -2.60 1.45 24.84
CA GLN A 320 -2.36 0.21 25.58
C GLN A 320 -2.22 -1.02 24.67
N ALA A 321 -2.35 -0.86 23.34
CA ALA A 321 -2.31 -1.96 22.38
C ALA A 321 -0.91 -2.56 22.24
N LEU A 322 -0.82 -3.89 22.33
CA LEU A 322 0.44 -4.65 22.21
C LEU A 322 0.89 -4.82 20.75
N CYS A 323 -0.06 -4.87 19.81
CA CYS A 323 0.14 -5.01 18.37
C CYS A 323 -1.06 -4.37 17.64
N LEU A 324 -1.10 -4.44 16.31
CA LEU A 324 -2.17 -3.80 15.53
C LEU A 324 -3.53 -4.46 15.85
N PRO A 325 -4.55 -3.72 16.33
CA PRO A 325 -5.87 -4.26 16.55
C PRO A 325 -6.63 -4.47 15.23
N VAL A 326 -7.47 -5.50 15.19
CA VAL A 326 -8.38 -5.82 14.06
C VAL A 326 -9.79 -6.06 14.61
N SER A 327 -10.82 -5.58 13.93
CA SER A 327 -12.21 -5.75 14.38
C SER A 327 -12.76 -7.15 14.10
N ALA A 328 -13.81 -7.52 14.82
CA ALA A 328 -14.49 -8.80 14.61
C ALA A 328 -15.20 -8.85 13.24
N GLU A 329 -15.73 -7.71 12.77
CA GLU A 329 -16.43 -7.56 11.51
C GLU A 329 -15.49 -7.76 10.31
N GLU A 330 -14.26 -7.21 10.34
CA GLU A 330 -13.27 -7.43 9.27
C GLU A 330 -12.84 -8.91 9.20
N LEU A 331 -12.61 -9.55 10.35
CA LEU A 331 -12.27 -10.97 10.40
C LEU A 331 -13.41 -11.87 9.92
N LEU A 332 -14.66 -11.54 10.25
CA LEU A 332 -15.84 -12.28 9.79
C LEU A 332 -16.10 -12.06 8.29
N HIS A 333 -15.86 -10.85 7.77
CA HIS A 333 -15.92 -10.57 6.34
C HIS A 333 -14.88 -11.42 5.58
N TYR A 334 -13.63 -11.51 6.07
CA TYR A 334 -12.61 -12.41 5.51
C TYR A 334 -13.02 -13.89 5.56
N THR A 335 -13.55 -14.34 6.70
CA THR A 335 -13.95 -15.74 6.92
C THR A 335 -15.13 -16.15 6.01
N ARG A 336 -15.97 -15.19 5.58
CA ARG A 336 -17.18 -15.44 4.77
C ARG A 336 -16.97 -15.20 3.27
N HIS A 337 -16.40 -14.07 2.88
CA HIS A 337 -16.35 -13.61 1.48
C HIS A 337 -15.08 -14.05 0.72
N SER A 338 -14.51 -15.21 1.08
CA SER A 338 -13.20 -15.69 0.60
C SER A 338 -12.99 -15.82 -0.93
N LEU A 339 -14.01 -15.54 -1.74
CA LEU A 339 -13.97 -15.55 -3.21
C LEU A 339 -13.83 -14.14 -3.83
N ASP A 340 -14.18 -13.06 -3.10
CA ASP A 340 -14.20 -11.69 -3.61
C ASP A 340 -12.84 -10.95 -3.43
N TYR A 341 -11.84 -11.62 -2.85
CA TYR A 341 -10.57 -11.03 -2.46
C TYR A 341 -9.52 -11.07 -3.59
N ARG A 342 -9.19 -9.89 -4.14
CA ARG A 342 -8.02 -9.70 -5.01
C ARG A 342 -6.74 -10.18 -4.31
N GLU A 343 -5.82 -10.77 -5.06
CA GLU A 343 -4.64 -11.48 -4.52
C GLU A 343 -3.73 -10.61 -3.63
N ASP A 344 -3.69 -9.30 -3.89
CA ASP A 344 -2.90 -8.34 -3.10
C ASP A 344 -3.50 -7.95 -1.73
N SER A 345 -4.74 -8.33 -1.43
CA SER A 345 -5.44 -7.88 -0.22
C SER A 345 -4.96 -8.55 1.08
N VAL A 346 -5.24 -7.92 2.22
CA VAL A 346 -4.95 -8.46 3.55
C VAL A 346 -5.66 -9.80 3.75
N ARG A 347 -4.86 -10.88 3.85
CA ARG A 347 -5.35 -12.24 4.16
C ARG A 347 -4.85 -12.70 5.52
N PHE A 348 -5.78 -13.09 6.40
CA PHE A 348 -5.45 -13.51 7.76
C PHE A 348 -5.15 -15.01 7.88
N PHE A 349 -4.04 -15.35 8.54
CA PHE A 349 -3.80 -16.64 9.18
C PHE A 349 -4.25 -16.52 10.63
N LEU A 350 -5.40 -17.12 10.96
CA LEU A 350 -6.06 -16.97 12.24
C LEU A 350 -5.53 -17.99 13.26
N ILE A 351 -5.17 -17.51 14.45
CA ILE A 351 -4.71 -18.34 15.58
C ILE A 351 -5.66 -18.15 16.76
N ASP A 352 -6.36 -19.19 17.17
CA ASP A 352 -7.16 -19.18 18.39
C ASP A 352 -6.30 -19.60 19.58
N CYS A 353 -6.10 -18.68 20.52
CA CYS A 353 -5.26 -18.86 21.71
C CYS A 353 -6.03 -19.19 22.98
N ARG A 354 -7.35 -19.38 22.90
CA ARG A 354 -8.19 -19.76 24.05
C ARG A 354 -7.83 -21.18 24.55
N PRO A 355 -8.14 -21.52 25.81
CA PRO A 355 -7.96 -22.89 26.31
C PRO A 355 -8.71 -23.91 25.45
N ALA A 356 -8.15 -25.12 25.28
CA ALA A 356 -8.69 -26.16 24.39
C ALA A 356 -10.20 -26.47 24.61
N LEU A 357 -10.69 -26.38 25.84
CA LEU A 357 -12.12 -26.58 26.13
C LEU A 357 -13.01 -25.47 25.52
N GLN A 358 -12.56 -24.22 25.51
CA GLN A 358 -13.31 -23.12 24.90
C GLN A 358 -13.32 -23.23 23.37
N TYR A 359 -12.20 -23.63 22.76
CA TYR A 359 -12.08 -23.88 21.32
C TYR A 359 -13.02 -25.01 20.86
N ASN A 360 -13.02 -26.13 21.58
CA ASN A 360 -13.85 -27.31 21.28
C ASN A 360 -15.36 -27.10 21.52
N ASN A 361 -15.77 -25.97 22.11
CA ASN A 361 -17.18 -25.60 22.33
C ASN A 361 -17.66 -24.49 21.35
N GLY A 362 -16.85 -24.15 20.34
CA GLY A 362 -17.16 -23.16 19.31
C GLY A 362 -15.91 -22.40 18.86
N HIS A 363 -15.53 -22.49 17.59
CA HIS A 363 -14.39 -21.78 17.00
C HIS A 363 -14.64 -21.37 15.53
N LEU A 364 -13.86 -20.42 15.00
CA LEU A 364 -13.97 -20.01 13.60
C LEU A 364 -13.39 -21.08 12.64
N PRO A 365 -14.01 -21.40 11.49
CA PRO A 365 -13.65 -22.53 10.63
C PRO A 365 -12.20 -22.57 10.11
N THR A 366 -11.53 -21.41 10.02
CA THR A 366 -10.17 -21.26 9.51
C THR A 366 -9.12 -21.06 10.60
N ALA A 367 -9.51 -21.10 11.88
CA ALA A 367 -8.62 -20.89 13.01
C ALA A 367 -7.72 -22.12 13.29
N PHE A 368 -6.42 -21.89 13.43
CA PHE A 368 -5.50 -22.88 14.01
C PHE A 368 -5.46 -22.72 15.52
N HIS A 369 -5.63 -23.81 16.27
CA HIS A 369 -5.54 -23.76 17.73
C HIS A 369 -4.09 -23.67 18.22
N LEU A 370 -3.84 -22.80 19.20
CA LEU A 370 -2.57 -22.72 19.95
C LEU A 370 -2.88 -22.38 21.42
N ASP A 371 -3.19 -23.40 22.23
CA ASP A 371 -3.52 -23.24 23.65
C ASP A 371 -2.44 -22.40 24.38
N SER A 372 -2.81 -21.19 24.80
CA SER A 372 -1.87 -20.22 25.38
C SER A 372 -1.28 -20.66 26.71
N SER A 373 -1.91 -21.63 27.41
CA SER A 373 -1.39 -22.17 28.67
C SER A 373 -0.15 -23.07 28.48
N LEU A 374 0.06 -23.62 27.28
CA LEU A 374 1.26 -24.41 26.94
C LEU A 374 2.56 -23.59 27.09
N MET A 375 2.50 -22.28 26.89
CA MET A 375 3.67 -21.40 27.00
C MET A 375 4.29 -21.40 28.41
N LEU A 376 3.49 -21.66 29.45
CA LEU A 376 3.95 -21.76 30.84
C LEU A 376 4.12 -23.22 31.30
N GLN A 377 3.25 -24.13 30.85
CA GLN A 377 3.26 -25.53 31.29
C GLN A 377 4.34 -26.37 30.59
N GLU A 378 4.46 -26.26 29.27
CA GLU A 378 5.39 -27.03 28.45
C GLU A 378 6.07 -26.16 27.37
N PRO A 379 7.02 -25.27 27.74
CA PRO A 379 7.63 -24.32 26.81
C PRO A 379 8.29 -24.95 25.57
N THR A 380 8.75 -26.19 25.66
CA THR A 380 9.31 -26.98 24.55
C THR A 380 8.23 -27.51 23.60
N ALA A 381 7.05 -27.89 24.11
CA ALA A 381 5.90 -28.24 23.28
C ALA A 381 5.37 -26.99 22.58
N PHE A 382 5.19 -25.87 23.32
CA PHE A 382 4.81 -24.57 22.76
C PHE A 382 5.76 -24.10 21.64
N ALA A 383 7.09 -24.16 21.86
CA ALA A 383 8.07 -23.81 20.83
C ALA A 383 7.98 -24.70 19.58
N THR A 384 7.61 -25.97 19.74
CA THR A 384 7.40 -26.91 18.62
C THR A 384 6.08 -26.61 17.90
N ALA A 385 5.00 -26.31 18.63
CA ALA A 385 3.71 -25.92 18.08
C ALA A 385 3.83 -24.64 17.22
N VAL A 386 4.52 -23.61 17.72
CA VAL A 386 4.80 -22.37 16.96
C VAL A 386 5.61 -22.64 15.69
N GLN A 387 6.60 -23.54 15.72
CA GLN A 387 7.36 -23.92 14.51
C GLN A 387 6.49 -24.67 13.47
N GLY A 388 5.65 -25.59 13.93
CA GLY A 388 4.72 -26.30 13.06
C GLY A 388 3.65 -25.36 12.47
N LEU A 389 3.09 -24.47 13.28
CA LEU A 389 2.08 -23.49 12.89
C LEU A 389 2.62 -22.53 11.81
N LEU A 390 3.82 -21.97 11.98
CA LEU A 390 4.47 -21.14 10.95
C LEU A 390 4.83 -21.94 9.69
N SER A 391 4.96 -23.26 9.79
CA SER A 391 5.13 -24.15 8.64
C SER A 391 3.79 -24.43 7.94
N CYS A 392 2.70 -24.59 8.70
CA CYS A 392 1.33 -24.72 8.19
C CYS A 392 0.88 -23.43 7.47
N GLN A 393 1.16 -22.25 8.02
CA GLN A 393 0.93 -20.96 7.34
C GLN A 393 1.60 -20.94 5.95
N ARG A 394 2.90 -21.24 5.90
CA ARG A 394 3.67 -21.28 4.64
C ARG A 394 3.17 -22.33 3.65
N ALA A 395 2.60 -23.44 4.13
CA ALA A 395 1.98 -24.45 3.28
C ALA A 395 0.61 -24.00 2.77
N ALA A 396 -0.23 -23.42 3.63
CA ALA A 396 -1.57 -22.96 3.30
C ALA A 396 -1.56 -21.81 2.29
N ILE A 397 -0.66 -20.84 2.44
CA ILE A 397 -0.42 -19.77 1.45
C ILE A 397 -0.05 -20.38 0.09
N LYS A 398 0.96 -21.27 0.05
CA LYS A 398 1.41 -21.94 -1.19
C LYS A 398 0.38 -22.86 -1.85
N GLN A 399 -0.70 -23.19 -1.14
CA GLN A 399 -1.80 -24.00 -1.64
C GLN A 399 -3.02 -23.17 -2.03
N GLY A 400 -3.00 -21.84 -1.83
CA GLY A 400 -4.16 -20.97 -2.04
C GLY A 400 -5.32 -21.23 -1.07
N SER A 401 -5.07 -21.93 0.05
CA SER A 401 -6.11 -22.33 1.01
C SER A 401 -6.82 -21.11 1.60
N GLN A 402 -8.11 -21.22 1.95
CA GLN A 402 -8.86 -20.17 2.66
C GLN A 402 -8.18 -19.76 3.98
N ALA A 403 -7.64 -20.72 4.72
CA ALA A 403 -6.86 -20.48 5.95
C ALA A 403 -5.40 -20.05 5.70
N GLY A 404 -4.99 -19.88 4.43
CA GLY A 404 -3.67 -19.37 4.04
C GLY A 404 -3.65 -17.86 3.95
N GLY A 405 -3.13 -17.19 4.98
CA GLY A 405 -2.92 -15.74 4.99
C GLY A 405 -1.51 -15.35 5.41
N GLU A 406 -1.03 -14.21 4.90
CA GLU A 406 0.27 -13.65 5.28
C GLU A 406 0.21 -12.98 6.68
N HIS A 407 -0.92 -12.35 7.00
CA HIS A 407 -1.09 -11.56 8.20
C HIS A 407 -1.52 -12.45 9.37
N VAL A 408 -0.71 -12.52 10.44
CA VAL A 408 -0.98 -13.42 11.58
C VAL A 408 -1.89 -12.71 12.58
N CYS A 409 -3.15 -13.16 12.66
CA CYS A 409 -4.14 -12.58 13.55
C CYS A 409 -4.43 -13.53 14.73
N PHE A 410 -4.26 -13.04 15.95
CA PHE A 410 -4.56 -13.77 17.18
C PHE A 410 -5.99 -13.51 17.66
N LEU A 411 -6.67 -14.56 18.10
CA LEU A 411 -8.00 -14.53 18.71
C LEU A 411 -7.89 -14.96 20.17
N GLY A 412 -8.25 -14.04 21.06
CA GLY A 412 -8.35 -14.26 22.50
C GLY A 412 -9.77 -14.60 22.97
N CYS A 413 -9.97 -14.70 24.28
CA CYS A 413 -11.29 -14.86 24.89
C CYS A 413 -12.17 -13.61 24.68
N GLY A 414 -11.55 -12.42 24.76
CA GLY A 414 -12.22 -11.11 24.85
C GLY A 414 -12.28 -10.56 26.27
N GLN A 415 -11.53 -11.13 27.22
CA GLN A 415 -11.54 -10.74 28.63
C GLN A 415 -10.11 -10.59 29.17
N LEU A 416 -9.79 -9.39 29.68
CA LEU A 416 -8.43 -8.98 30.03
C LEU A 416 -7.74 -9.90 31.08
N GLU A 417 -8.50 -10.59 31.92
CA GLU A 417 -7.96 -11.53 32.91
C GLU A 417 -7.59 -12.89 32.30
N GLU A 418 -8.36 -13.40 31.33
CA GLU A 418 -8.05 -14.66 30.62
C GLU A 418 -6.97 -14.43 29.54
N ASP A 419 -7.04 -13.30 28.83
CA ASP A 419 -6.14 -12.96 27.71
C ASP A 419 -4.72 -12.54 28.13
N GLN A 420 -4.37 -12.62 29.41
CA GLN A 420 -2.98 -12.43 29.86
C GLN A 420 -2.03 -13.42 29.16
N TYR A 421 -2.46 -14.68 29.00
CA TYR A 421 -1.68 -15.69 28.29
C TYR A 421 -1.66 -15.44 26.77
N THR A 422 -2.79 -15.00 26.18
CA THR A 422 -2.85 -14.54 24.77
C THR A 422 -1.83 -13.44 24.50
N HIS A 423 -1.75 -12.42 25.35
CA HIS A 423 -0.76 -11.34 25.25
C HIS A 423 0.69 -11.83 25.40
N MET A 424 0.95 -12.85 26.23
CA MET A 424 2.28 -13.48 26.31
C MET A 424 2.64 -14.22 25.01
N VAL A 425 1.70 -14.94 24.40
CA VAL A 425 1.90 -15.60 23.10
C VAL A 425 2.19 -14.57 22.01
N VAL A 426 1.38 -13.53 21.88
CA VAL A 426 1.61 -12.40 20.95
C VAL A 426 2.99 -11.79 21.16
N SER A 427 3.37 -11.53 22.41
CA SER A 427 4.71 -11.00 22.76
C SER A 427 5.85 -11.90 22.29
N SER A 428 5.69 -13.24 22.36
CA SER A 428 6.66 -14.20 21.83
C SER A 428 6.81 -14.16 20.30
N PHE A 429 5.78 -13.75 19.56
CA PHE A 429 5.87 -13.54 18.10
C PHE A 429 6.52 -12.18 17.76
N LEU A 430 6.16 -11.11 18.48
CA LEU A 430 6.77 -9.78 18.32
C LEU A 430 8.28 -9.79 18.64
N GLN A 431 8.70 -10.53 19.68
CA GLN A 431 10.12 -10.73 20.02
C GLN A 431 10.91 -11.46 18.92
N ARG A 432 10.23 -12.21 18.04
CA ARG A 432 10.85 -12.88 16.87
C ARG A 432 10.91 -12.01 15.62
N GLN A 433 10.47 -10.75 15.72
CA GLN A 433 10.43 -9.78 14.62
C GLN A 433 9.64 -10.29 13.41
N ILE A 434 8.55 -11.02 13.66
CA ILE A 434 7.59 -11.44 12.64
C ILE A 434 6.71 -10.23 12.29
N GLN A 435 6.56 -9.94 11.00
CA GLN A 435 5.71 -8.87 10.49
C GLN A 435 4.22 -9.23 10.59
N PHE A 436 3.35 -8.23 10.40
CA PHE A 436 1.91 -8.39 10.23
C PHE A 436 1.17 -9.08 11.40
N ILE A 437 1.70 -8.97 12.63
CA ILE A 437 1.05 -9.49 13.85
C ILE A 437 -0.10 -8.57 14.28
N SER A 438 -1.31 -9.11 14.33
CA SER A 438 -2.51 -8.43 14.87
C SER A 438 -3.24 -9.25 15.94
N LEU A 439 -4.14 -8.59 16.67
CA LEU A 439 -4.99 -9.18 17.70
C LEU A 439 -6.44 -8.71 17.51
N VAL A 440 -7.40 -9.63 17.58
CA VAL A 440 -8.83 -9.32 17.46
C VAL A 440 -9.30 -8.48 18.67
N ARG A 441 -9.78 -7.27 18.41
CA ARG A 441 -10.37 -6.37 19.40
C ARG A 441 -11.60 -7.03 20.01
N GLY A 442 -11.59 -7.24 21.33
CA GLY A 442 -12.68 -7.92 22.04
C GLY A 442 -12.77 -9.44 21.82
N GLY A 443 -11.80 -10.04 21.12
CA GLY A 443 -11.63 -11.49 21.00
C GLY A 443 -12.88 -12.26 20.53
N TYR A 444 -12.99 -13.51 20.99
CA TYR A 444 -14.12 -14.39 20.68
C TYR A 444 -15.46 -13.83 21.16
N GLN A 445 -15.49 -13.10 22.28
CA GLN A 445 -16.69 -12.41 22.75
C GLN A 445 -17.26 -11.45 21.69
N SER A 446 -16.43 -10.60 21.08
CA SER A 446 -16.88 -9.70 20.00
C SER A 446 -17.28 -10.46 18.74
N VAL A 447 -16.50 -11.48 18.33
CA VAL A 447 -16.85 -12.35 17.20
C VAL A 447 -18.23 -13.00 17.39
N HIS A 448 -18.52 -13.54 18.58
CA HIS A 448 -19.82 -14.11 18.91
C HIS A 448 -20.94 -13.07 18.85
N SER A 449 -20.74 -11.86 19.38
CA SER A 449 -21.74 -10.79 19.31
C SER A 449 -22.08 -10.38 17.87
N CYS A 450 -21.08 -10.18 17.01
CA CYS A 450 -21.31 -9.88 15.58
C CYS A 450 -22.05 -11.02 14.86
N LEU A 451 -21.73 -12.28 15.18
CA LEU A 451 -22.42 -13.45 14.62
C LEU A 451 -23.88 -13.56 15.11
N GLU A 452 -24.14 -13.24 16.37
CA GLU A 452 -25.45 -13.26 17.03
C GLU A 452 -26.37 -12.17 16.46
N GLU A 453 -25.87 -10.94 16.31
CA GLU A 453 -26.59 -9.83 15.66
C GLU A 453 -26.96 -10.17 14.21
N CYS A 454 -26.06 -10.84 13.47
CA CYS A 454 -26.33 -11.35 12.13
C CYS A 454 -27.19 -12.63 12.10
N ASN A 455 -27.70 -13.14 13.23
CA ASN A 455 -28.48 -14.39 13.35
C ASN A 455 -27.79 -15.61 12.72
N SER A 456 -26.46 -15.70 12.91
CA SER A 456 -25.57 -16.51 12.06
C SER A 456 -24.49 -17.27 12.84
N LEU A 457 -24.77 -17.58 14.11
CA LEU A 457 -23.87 -18.34 15.00
C LEU A 457 -23.63 -19.77 14.48
N ASP A 458 -24.71 -20.48 14.14
CA ASP A 458 -24.66 -21.91 13.77
C ASP A 458 -23.95 -22.15 12.42
N ASP A 459 -24.04 -21.19 11.48
CA ASP A 459 -23.30 -21.20 10.22
C ASP A 459 -21.89 -20.58 10.33
N GLY A 460 -21.63 -19.82 11.41
CA GLY A 460 -20.39 -19.05 11.60
C GLY A 460 -19.33 -19.74 12.45
N LEU A 461 -19.70 -20.77 13.22
CA LEU A 461 -18.83 -21.44 14.19
C LEU A 461 -18.85 -22.97 14.02
N VAL A 462 -17.67 -23.57 14.06
CA VAL A 462 -17.50 -25.03 14.09
C VAL A 462 -17.67 -25.54 15.52
N ASP A 463 -18.38 -26.66 15.66
CA ASP A 463 -18.63 -27.38 16.92
C ASP A 463 -19.19 -26.50 18.06
N HIS A 464 -19.98 -25.47 17.72
CA HIS A 464 -20.56 -24.57 18.71
C HIS A 464 -21.57 -25.27 19.62
N ASN A 465 -21.30 -25.27 20.93
CA ASN A 465 -22.15 -25.85 21.96
C ASN A 465 -22.63 -24.76 22.91
N SER A 466 -23.81 -24.21 22.66
CA SER A 466 -24.40 -23.11 23.45
C SER A 466 -24.65 -23.45 24.94
N ALA A 467 -24.63 -24.73 25.32
CA ALA A 467 -24.73 -25.15 26.72
C ALA A 467 -23.40 -25.13 27.50
N GLU A 468 -22.26 -25.13 26.79
CA GLU A 468 -20.90 -25.12 27.37
C GLU A 468 -20.06 -23.91 26.87
N CYS A 469 -20.61 -23.11 25.95
CA CYS A 469 -20.03 -21.85 25.47
C CYS A 469 -20.20 -20.76 26.51
N LEU A 470 -19.08 -20.26 27.06
CA LEU A 470 -19.07 -19.25 28.12
C LEU A 470 -19.80 -17.95 27.74
N VAL A 471 -19.80 -17.59 26.45
CA VAL A 471 -20.52 -16.41 25.95
C VAL A 471 -22.03 -16.62 26.02
N CYS A 472 -22.56 -17.70 25.45
CA CYS A 472 -23.98 -18.05 25.55
C CYS A 472 -24.48 -18.14 27.00
N LEU A 473 -23.66 -18.71 27.90
CA LEU A 473 -23.97 -18.80 29.32
C LEU A 473 -23.98 -17.42 30.01
N GLY A 474 -23.09 -16.50 29.61
CA GLY A 474 -23.04 -15.13 30.10
C GLY A 474 -24.17 -14.22 29.58
N SER A 475 -24.57 -14.39 28.31
CA SER A 475 -25.64 -13.62 27.66
C SER A 475 -27.05 -13.93 28.16
N SER A 476 -27.24 -15.00 28.96
CA SER A 476 -28.56 -15.44 29.41
C SER A 476 -29.25 -14.37 30.28
N PRO A 477 -30.34 -13.72 29.82
CA PRO A 477 -30.95 -12.62 30.55
C PRO A 477 -31.60 -13.13 31.84
N SER A 478 -31.43 -12.39 32.94
CA SER A 478 -31.98 -12.71 34.25
C SER A 478 -33.51 -12.58 34.27
N ARG A 479 -34.21 -13.57 33.71
CA ARG A 479 -35.68 -13.66 33.70
C ARG A 479 -36.19 -13.78 35.13
N GLY A 480 -36.74 -12.67 35.65
CA GLY A 480 -37.37 -12.63 36.96
C GLY A 480 -38.56 -13.59 37.03
N SER A 481 -38.39 -14.70 37.75
CA SER A 481 -39.44 -15.69 37.97
C SER A 481 -40.37 -15.26 39.11
N GLU A 482 -41.20 -14.25 38.88
CA GLU A 482 -42.34 -13.98 39.75
C GLU A 482 -43.39 -15.09 39.62
N THR A 483 -43.38 -16.05 40.55
CA THR A 483 -44.59 -16.78 40.96
C THR A 483 -44.37 -17.48 42.31
N THR A 484 -45.10 -17.06 43.34
CA THR A 484 -45.13 -17.73 44.64
C THR A 484 -46.16 -18.88 44.64
N PRO A 485 -46.04 -19.85 45.55
CA PRO A 485 -46.69 -19.70 46.87
C PRO A 485 -45.78 -19.93 48.09
N SER A 486 -46.13 -19.25 49.19
CA SER A 486 -45.63 -19.43 50.57
C SER A 486 -45.99 -20.83 51.15
N PRO A 487 -45.40 -21.33 52.26
CA PRO A 487 -45.18 -20.65 53.56
C PRO A 487 -43.84 -20.98 54.30
N SER A 488 -43.46 -20.46 55.48
CA SER A 488 -43.66 -19.18 56.19
C SER A 488 -42.81 -19.12 57.49
N VAL A 489 -42.74 -17.95 58.16
CA VAL A 489 -42.41 -17.72 59.60
C VAL A 489 -40.92 -17.61 60.07
N THR A 490 -40.66 -16.48 60.76
CA THR A 490 -39.52 -16.08 61.65
C THR A 490 -38.09 -15.86 61.12
N THR A 491 -37.76 -14.57 60.93
CA THR A 491 -36.51 -13.93 61.38
C THR A 491 -36.46 -13.82 62.92
N PRO A 492 -35.29 -13.79 63.60
CA PRO A 492 -34.44 -12.58 63.74
C PRO A 492 -32.91 -12.90 63.66
N SER A 493 -31.94 -11.98 63.66
CA SER A 493 -31.85 -10.50 63.57
C SER A 493 -30.40 -10.10 63.20
N SER A 494 -30.19 -8.96 62.53
CA SER A 494 -28.84 -8.38 62.36
C SER A 494 -28.35 -7.66 63.64
N PRO A 495 -27.04 -7.35 63.79
CA PRO A 495 -26.48 -6.16 63.14
C PRO A 495 -25.01 -6.22 62.66
N PHE A 496 -24.71 -5.40 61.65
CA PHE A 496 -23.45 -4.67 61.36
C PHE A 496 -22.07 -5.29 61.70
N ALA A 497 -21.31 -5.62 60.65
CA ALA A 497 -19.90 -5.26 60.50
C ALA A 497 -19.54 -5.09 59.01
N ARG A 498 -18.39 -4.47 58.67
CA ARG A 498 -17.95 -4.21 57.29
C ARG A 498 -16.70 -5.05 56.94
N SER A 499 -16.45 -5.15 55.62
CA SER A 499 -15.11 -5.02 55.00
C SER A 499 -14.18 -6.26 54.88
N HIS A 500 -14.07 -6.72 53.62
CA HIS A 500 -12.86 -7.17 52.89
C HIS A 500 -12.28 -8.61 52.99
N SER A 501 -11.72 -8.96 51.82
CA SER A 501 -10.61 -9.87 51.48
C SER A 501 -10.83 -11.38 51.33
N SER A 502 -10.89 -11.77 50.05
CA SER A 502 -10.01 -12.75 49.37
C SER A 502 -10.09 -14.26 49.64
N SER A 503 -9.80 -15.00 48.56
CA SER A 503 -9.37 -16.41 48.47
C SER A 503 -10.25 -17.49 49.11
N ASP A 504 -10.85 -18.34 48.27
CA ASP A 504 -10.67 -19.81 48.38
C ASP A 504 -11.22 -20.55 47.14
N LEU A 505 -10.35 -20.84 46.16
CA LEU A 505 -10.65 -21.77 45.05
C LEU A 505 -9.45 -22.64 44.61
N PHE A 506 -8.35 -22.64 45.36
CA PHE A 506 -7.23 -23.58 45.13
C PHE A 506 -7.40 -24.85 45.98
N GLY A 507 -8.01 -25.89 45.42
CA GLY A 507 -8.18 -27.14 46.18
C GLY A 507 -8.86 -28.31 45.49
N LYS A 508 -8.25 -28.89 44.43
CA LYS A 508 -8.37 -30.32 44.01
C LYS A 508 -7.57 -30.71 42.75
N ILE A 509 -6.24 -30.54 42.75
CA ILE A 509 -5.36 -31.30 41.84
C ILE A 509 -4.25 -31.92 42.68
N GLY A 510 -4.20 -33.25 42.76
CA GLY A 510 -3.37 -33.91 43.78
C GLY A 510 -3.22 -35.44 43.72
N ALA A 511 -3.56 -36.11 42.60
CA ALA A 511 -3.22 -37.52 42.38
C ALA A 511 -3.36 -37.92 40.89
N ALA A 512 -2.24 -38.29 40.23
CA ALA A 512 -2.16 -39.27 39.10
C ALA A 512 -0.84 -39.22 38.26
N MET A 513 0.33 -38.85 38.81
CA MET A 513 1.60 -39.05 38.08
C MET A 513 2.07 -40.52 38.16
N LYS A 514 2.02 -41.26 37.02
CA LYS A 514 3.05 -42.23 36.55
C LYS A 514 2.57 -43.11 35.38
N SER A 515 2.97 -42.79 34.15
CA SER A 515 3.26 -43.83 33.13
C SER A 515 4.31 -43.36 32.09
N LYS A 516 5.50 -43.97 32.19
CA LYS A 516 6.58 -44.14 31.20
C LYS A 516 6.60 -43.26 29.94
N SER A 517 7.57 -42.34 29.87
CA SER A 517 8.03 -41.70 28.64
C SER A 517 8.73 -42.70 27.70
N ALA A 518 8.25 -42.90 26.46
CA ALA A 518 8.99 -43.64 25.41
C ALA A 518 8.51 -43.45 23.95
N GLU A 519 7.70 -42.45 23.57
CA GLU A 519 7.21 -42.35 22.17
C GLU A 519 7.01 -40.91 21.64
N VAL A 520 8.04 -40.08 21.83
CA VAL A 520 8.04 -38.67 21.36
C VAL A 520 8.48 -38.61 19.89
N LYS A 521 7.54 -38.84 18.96
CA LYS A 521 7.68 -38.37 17.57
C LYS A 521 6.39 -38.21 16.75
N GLU A 522 5.35 -39.02 16.96
CA GLU A 522 4.10 -38.91 16.17
C GLU A 522 3.09 -37.92 16.78
N LYS A 523 2.93 -37.87 18.11
CA LYS A 523 1.93 -37.02 18.78
C LYS A 523 2.17 -35.50 18.70
N LEU A 524 3.33 -35.03 18.24
CA LEU A 524 3.59 -33.59 18.10
C LEU A 524 2.81 -32.93 16.95
N ILE A 525 2.22 -33.71 16.05
CA ILE A 525 1.31 -33.25 14.99
C ILE A 525 -0.12 -33.08 15.54
N GLU A 526 -0.48 -33.85 16.57
CA GLU A 526 -1.80 -33.85 17.22
C GLU A 526 -2.06 -32.56 18.06
N ILE A 527 -1.02 -31.73 18.26
CA ILE A 527 -1.09 -30.42 18.93
C ILE A 527 -1.49 -29.31 17.93
N ILE A 528 -1.44 -29.56 16.62
CA ILE A 528 -1.77 -28.59 15.57
C ILE A 528 -2.95 -29.12 14.76
N SER A 529 -4.12 -29.13 15.41
CA SER A 529 -5.41 -29.46 14.79
C SER A 529 -5.63 -28.61 13.54
N SER A 530 -5.47 -29.24 12.38
CA SER A 530 -5.63 -28.60 11.06
C SER A 530 -6.97 -29.03 10.45
N PRO A 531 -7.81 -28.09 9.93
CA PRO A 531 -9.22 -28.35 9.62
C PRO A 531 -9.46 -29.42 8.52
N SER A 532 -8.44 -29.78 7.74
CA SER A 532 -8.54 -30.75 6.64
C SER A 532 -8.58 -32.23 7.07
N SER A 533 -8.69 -32.55 8.37
CA SER A 533 -8.37 -33.89 8.91
C SER A 533 -9.58 -34.75 9.30
N ALA A 534 -10.81 -34.29 9.06
CA ALA A 534 -12.02 -34.83 9.69
C ALA A 534 -12.94 -35.67 8.76
N ASN A 535 -12.40 -36.60 7.95
CA ASN A 535 -13.28 -37.55 7.20
C ASN A 535 -12.59 -38.84 6.66
N ALA A 536 -12.18 -39.77 7.55
CA ALA A 536 -11.69 -41.11 7.13
C ALA A 536 -11.73 -42.21 8.23
N ASN A 537 -12.88 -42.48 8.84
CA ASN A 537 -12.97 -43.48 9.92
C ASN A 537 -13.26 -44.91 9.39
N SER A 538 -12.22 -45.72 9.11
CA SER A 538 -12.35 -47.19 9.08
C SER A 538 -11.03 -47.92 9.35
N SER A 539 -10.98 -48.71 10.43
CA SER A 539 -9.90 -49.69 10.68
C SER A 539 -10.20 -51.01 9.96
N PRO A 540 -9.18 -51.78 9.53
CA PRO A 540 -8.86 -52.94 10.36
C PRO A 540 -7.36 -53.32 10.46
N SER A 541 -6.95 -53.62 11.70
CA SER A 541 -5.88 -54.55 12.13
C SER A 541 -4.85 -55.07 11.10
N PHE A 542 -3.58 -54.68 11.28
CA PHE A 542 -2.42 -55.43 10.76
C PHE A 542 -1.74 -56.26 11.86
N LYS A 543 -1.28 -57.46 11.50
CA LYS A 543 -0.38 -58.29 12.33
C LYS A 543 1.07 -58.08 11.90
N SER A 544 1.98 -58.24 12.85
CA SER A 544 3.43 -58.06 12.63
C SER A 544 4.07 -59.16 11.78
N ASN A 545 5.05 -58.80 10.94
CA ASN A 545 6.47 -59.17 11.20
C ASN A 545 7.45 -58.73 10.08
N SER A 546 8.74 -58.65 10.47
CA SER A 546 9.95 -58.95 9.66
C SER A 546 10.07 -58.28 8.26
N THR A 547 10.75 -57.13 8.12
CA THR A 547 12.23 -56.95 8.00
C THR A 547 12.87 -57.16 6.62
N VAL A 548 13.83 -56.26 6.30
CA VAL A 548 15.05 -56.48 5.47
C VAL A 548 14.95 -56.34 3.92
N ASN A 549 15.39 -55.16 3.47
CA ASN A 549 16.32 -54.86 2.35
C ASN A 549 16.00 -55.05 0.85
N ARG A 550 16.34 -53.97 0.13
CA ARG A 550 17.07 -53.89 -1.18
C ARG A 550 16.31 -54.07 -2.52
N LYS A 551 16.20 -52.91 -3.19
CA LYS A 551 16.48 -52.63 -4.63
C LYS A 551 17.48 -53.59 -5.31
N PRO A 552 17.58 -53.59 -6.66
CA PRO A 552 16.55 -53.50 -7.71
C PRO A 552 16.80 -54.58 -8.81
N ILE A 553 16.15 -54.52 -9.99
CA ILE A 553 16.79 -54.64 -11.34
C ILE A 553 15.74 -54.49 -12.47
N ILE A 554 16.22 -54.23 -13.69
CA ILE A 554 15.50 -53.82 -14.91
C ILE A 554 15.12 -55.03 -15.79
N GLY A 555 14.00 -54.93 -16.51
CA GLY A 555 13.60 -55.82 -17.62
C GLY A 555 12.24 -56.50 -17.38
N GLY A 556 11.24 -56.48 -18.27
CA GLY A 556 11.16 -55.91 -19.63
C GLY A 556 10.88 -56.99 -20.68
N GLY A 557 9.64 -57.14 -21.14
CA GLY A 557 9.32 -58.06 -22.23
C GLY A 557 7.85 -58.47 -22.44
N SER A 558 7.11 -57.70 -23.25
CA SER A 558 5.80 -58.06 -23.86
C SER A 558 4.59 -58.19 -22.89
N ASN A 559 3.31 -58.06 -23.29
CA ASN A 559 2.68 -58.31 -24.60
C ASN A 559 1.25 -57.69 -24.73
N LYS A 560 0.70 -57.66 -25.96
CA LYS A 560 -0.75 -57.59 -26.36
C LYS A 560 -1.69 -56.41 -25.98
N ARG A 561 -1.86 -55.52 -26.98
CA ARG A 561 -3.11 -54.99 -27.60
C ARG A 561 -4.51 -55.27 -26.98
N ARG A 562 -5.27 -54.16 -26.81
CA ARG A 562 -6.69 -53.85 -27.22
C ARG A 562 -7.93 -54.61 -26.66
N TYR A 563 -8.80 -53.82 -26.02
CA TYR A 563 -10.28 -53.67 -26.15
C TYR A 563 -11.28 -54.86 -26.15
N ARG A 564 -12.29 -54.72 -25.27
CA ARG A 564 -13.75 -55.00 -25.42
C ARG A 564 -14.48 -53.96 -24.53
N ASN A 565 -15.50 -53.19 -24.97
CA ASN A 565 -16.86 -53.50 -25.47
C ASN A 565 -17.88 -53.75 -24.33
N VAL A 566 -19.12 -53.21 -24.32
CA VAL A 566 -19.78 -52.21 -25.22
C VAL A 566 -21.03 -51.58 -24.53
N ALA A 567 -21.60 -50.51 -25.12
CA ALA A 567 -22.82 -49.77 -24.70
C ALA A 567 -24.16 -50.54 -24.89
N PRO A 568 -25.32 -49.93 -24.55
CA PRO A 568 -26.14 -49.12 -25.50
C PRO A 568 -26.58 -47.73 -24.91
N VAL A 569 -27.52 -46.92 -25.43
CA VAL A 569 -27.86 -46.30 -26.76
C VAL A 569 -29.24 -45.57 -26.64
N PHE A 570 -29.62 -44.67 -27.58
CA PHE A 570 -30.87 -43.85 -27.72
C PHE A 570 -30.87 -42.49 -26.99
N SER A 571 -31.17 -41.32 -27.60
CA SER A 571 -31.39 -40.87 -29.01
C SER A 571 -31.11 -39.32 -29.10
N ILE A 572 -31.04 -38.53 -30.20
CA ILE A 572 -31.46 -38.60 -31.63
C ILE A 572 -32.97 -38.32 -31.83
N ASP A 573 -33.47 -37.37 -32.65
CA ASP A 573 -32.92 -36.25 -33.47
C ASP A 573 -34.01 -35.13 -33.55
N ASP A 574 -33.87 -34.08 -34.38
CA ASP A 574 -34.97 -33.50 -35.21
C ASP A 574 -34.57 -32.25 -36.08
N GLU A 575 -34.09 -32.55 -37.30
CA GLU A 575 -34.31 -31.87 -38.61
C GLU A 575 -33.91 -30.39 -38.90
N HIS A 576 -34.03 -29.99 -40.18
CA HIS A 576 -33.39 -28.83 -40.84
C HIS A 576 -34.38 -27.84 -41.49
N GLU A 577 -33.94 -26.58 -41.74
CA GLU A 577 -34.09 -25.92 -43.06
C GLU A 577 -33.00 -24.83 -43.28
N PRO A 578 -32.69 -24.40 -44.54
CA PRO A 578 -31.50 -23.57 -44.84
C PRO A 578 -31.77 -22.13 -45.35
N GLN A 579 -30.75 -21.28 -45.17
CA GLN A 579 -30.40 -20.05 -45.94
C GLN A 579 -31.43 -18.89 -46.09
N THR A 580 -31.06 -17.75 -45.50
CA THR A 580 -31.19 -16.43 -46.16
C THR A 580 -29.97 -15.56 -45.84
N GLU A 581 -29.31 -15.02 -46.86
CA GLU A 581 -28.21 -14.07 -46.72
C GLU A 581 -28.73 -12.63 -46.60
N THR A 582 -28.34 -11.90 -45.56
CA THR A 582 -28.36 -10.43 -45.55
C THR A 582 -27.15 -9.89 -44.80
N SER A 583 -26.34 -9.10 -45.49
CA SER A 583 -25.11 -8.47 -45.00
C SER A 583 -25.32 -7.49 -43.85
N ARG A 584 -24.36 -7.45 -42.92
CA ARG A 584 -23.94 -6.27 -42.15
C ARG A 584 -22.47 -6.38 -41.78
N ASP A 585 -21.88 -5.24 -41.45
CA ASP A 585 -20.44 -5.00 -41.49
C ASP A 585 -19.68 -5.54 -40.27
N SER A 586 -18.35 -5.52 -40.35
CA SER A 586 -17.44 -6.23 -39.45
C SER A 586 -17.38 -5.68 -38.03
N GLU A 587 -17.61 -6.55 -37.05
CA GLU A 587 -16.99 -6.46 -35.71
C GLU A 587 -15.51 -6.87 -35.81
N PRO A 588 -14.62 -6.41 -34.90
CA PRO A 588 -13.24 -6.89 -34.81
C PRO A 588 -13.15 -8.33 -34.25
N ASP A 589 -12.05 -9.03 -34.55
CA ASP A 589 -11.87 -10.46 -34.25
C ASP A 589 -11.88 -10.82 -32.76
N GLU A 590 -12.36 -12.03 -32.42
CA GLU A 590 -12.38 -12.59 -31.06
C GLU A 590 -10.96 -12.73 -30.47
N GLU A 591 -10.80 -12.34 -29.20
CA GLU A 591 -9.53 -12.43 -28.48
C GLU A 591 -9.09 -13.89 -28.30
N THR A 592 -7.93 -14.23 -28.88
CA THR A 592 -7.46 -15.62 -28.98
C THR A 592 -6.88 -16.14 -27.67
N ILE A 593 -7.74 -16.76 -26.85
CA ILE A 593 -7.33 -17.47 -25.63
C ILE A 593 -6.55 -18.74 -26.00
N ASP A 594 -5.23 -18.64 -25.91
CA ASP A 594 -4.26 -19.70 -26.21
C ASP A 594 -3.75 -20.37 -24.91
N SER A 595 -3.13 -21.55 -25.03
CA SER A 595 -2.40 -22.14 -23.91
C SER A 595 -0.95 -21.64 -23.87
N VAL A 596 -0.37 -21.51 -22.66
CA VAL A 596 1.05 -21.15 -22.45
C VAL A 596 1.99 -21.93 -23.37
N GLN A 597 1.81 -23.25 -23.45
CA GLN A 597 2.68 -24.11 -24.27
C GLN A 597 2.52 -23.81 -25.77
N ALA A 598 1.33 -23.45 -26.24
CA ALA A 598 1.09 -23.10 -27.65
C ALA A 598 1.79 -21.79 -28.06
N TRP A 599 2.11 -20.91 -27.09
CA TRP A 599 2.97 -19.74 -27.31
C TRP A 599 4.46 -20.08 -27.22
N LEU A 600 4.88 -20.89 -26.24
CA LEU A 600 6.28 -21.31 -26.08
C LEU A 600 6.79 -22.19 -27.23
N ASP A 601 5.90 -22.96 -27.88
CA ASP A 601 6.24 -23.81 -29.03
C ASP A 601 6.33 -23.02 -30.36
N LYS A 602 6.08 -21.69 -30.37
CA LYS A 602 6.16 -20.86 -31.60
C LYS A 602 7.64 -20.67 -32.00
N PRO A 603 8.03 -20.97 -33.26
CA PRO A 603 9.44 -21.00 -33.69
C PRO A 603 10.13 -19.62 -33.76
N GLU A 604 9.38 -18.55 -33.50
CA GLU A 604 9.85 -17.15 -33.48
C GLU A 604 10.30 -16.71 -32.07
N VAL A 605 9.98 -17.49 -31.03
CA VAL A 605 10.38 -17.23 -29.65
C VAL A 605 11.83 -17.68 -29.43
N ILE A 606 12.68 -16.75 -28.97
CA ILE A 606 14.08 -16.98 -28.62
C ILE A 606 14.19 -17.46 -27.16
N ASP A 607 13.49 -16.77 -26.25
CA ASP A 607 13.53 -17.04 -24.81
C ASP A 607 12.23 -16.53 -24.14
N SER A 608 11.99 -16.99 -22.91
CA SER A 608 10.78 -16.72 -22.13
C SER A 608 11.10 -16.50 -20.66
N PHE A 609 10.64 -15.40 -20.08
CA PHE A 609 10.86 -15.07 -18.67
C PHE A 609 9.53 -14.97 -17.93
N GLU A 610 9.33 -15.84 -16.93
CA GLU A 610 8.31 -15.65 -15.89
C GLU A 610 8.57 -14.30 -15.19
N CYS A 611 7.54 -13.47 -15.06
CA CYS A 611 7.64 -12.12 -14.49
C CYS A 611 6.30 -11.68 -13.88
N GLN A 612 6.28 -10.49 -13.29
CA GLN A 612 5.04 -9.80 -12.93
C GLN A 612 5.02 -8.44 -13.62
N GLN A 613 4.02 -8.19 -14.46
CA GLN A 613 3.80 -6.87 -15.07
C GLN A 613 3.09 -5.98 -14.05
N ILE A 614 3.54 -4.73 -13.89
CA ILE A 614 2.78 -3.69 -13.21
C ILE A 614 1.88 -3.03 -14.25
N ASN A 615 0.56 -3.11 -14.08
CA ASN A 615 -0.40 -2.53 -15.01
C ASN A 615 -0.60 -1.02 -14.79
N MET A 616 -1.37 -0.38 -15.67
CA MET A 616 -1.66 1.07 -15.66
C MET A 616 -2.29 1.57 -14.34
N GLN A 617 -2.90 0.67 -13.56
CA GLN A 617 -3.53 0.96 -12.27
C GLN A 617 -2.63 0.56 -11.08
N GLY A 618 -1.37 0.18 -11.33
CA GLY A 618 -0.37 -0.12 -10.30
C GLY A 618 -0.41 -1.54 -9.73
N TYR A 619 -1.35 -2.40 -10.15
CA TYR A 619 -1.41 -3.79 -9.68
C TYR A 619 -0.35 -4.66 -10.38
N LEU A 620 0.20 -5.62 -9.65
CA LEU A 620 1.00 -6.69 -10.22
C LEU A 620 0.09 -7.73 -10.87
N CYS A 621 0.51 -8.27 -12.02
CA CYS A 621 -0.17 -9.36 -12.71
C CYS A 621 0.88 -10.40 -13.13
N ASP A 622 0.71 -11.66 -12.69
CA ASP A 622 1.58 -12.76 -13.10
C ASP A 622 1.55 -12.92 -14.63
N SER A 623 2.73 -12.86 -15.23
CA SER A 623 2.92 -12.67 -16.66
C SER A 623 4.12 -13.46 -17.20
N ILE A 624 4.13 -13.70 -18.51
CA ILE A 624 5.24 -14.33 -19.21
C ILE A 624 5.73 -13.35 -20.28
N LEU A 625 6.98 -12.93 -20.15
CA LEU A 625 7.67 -12.05 -21.10
C LEU A 625 8.37 -12.90 -22.15
N LEU A 626 7.81 -12.97 -23.35
CA LEU A 626 8.39 -13.67 -24.49
C LEU A 626 9.24 -12.70 -25.32
N VAL A 627 10.41 -13.17 -25.74
CA VAL A 627 11.36 -12.42 -26.55
C VAL A 627 11.49 -13.09 -27.92
N THR A 628 11.22 -12.35 -28.99
CA THR A 628 11.38 -12.81 -30.39
C THR A 628 12.52 -12.06 -31.07
N GLU A 629 12.80 -12.35 -32.35
CA GLU A 629 13.84 -11.65 -33.12
C GLU A 629 13.61 -10.13 -33.23
N THR A 630 12.35 -9.67 -33.18
CA THR A 630 11.95 -8.27 -33.43
C THR A 630 11.01 -7.67 -32.38
N ASN A 631 10.31 -8.47 -31.59
CA ASN A 631 9.23 -8.03 -30.69
C ASN A 631 9.41 -8.55 -29.25
N LEU A 632 8.90 -7.75 -28.31
CA LEU A 632 8.65 -8.08 -26.92
C LEU A 632 7.15 -8.37 -26.76
N ILE A 633 6.78 -9.54 -26.26
CA ILE A 633 5.39 -9.96 -26.07
C ILE A 633 5.16 -10.25 -24.60
N VAL A 634 4.05 -9.73 -24.04
CA VAL A 634 3.61 -10.00 -22.67
C VAL A 634 2.33 -10.81 -22.73
N LEU A 635 2.38 -12.00 -22.13
CA LEU A 635 1.20 -12.84 -21.90
C LEU A 635 0.83 -12.78 -20.42
N ARG A 636 -0.47 -12.79 -20.08
CA ARG A 636 -0.98 -12.82 -18.70
C ARG A 636 -1.74 -14.11 -18.46
N GLU A 637 -1.51 -14.78 -17.33
CA GLU A 637 -2.29 -15.98 -16.97
C GLU A 637 -3.66 -15.59 -16.41
N LEU A 638 -4.72 -16.26 -16.85
CA LEU A 638 -6.10 -15.97 -16.45
C LEU A 638 -6.57 -16.92 -15.32
N PRO A 639 -6.57 -16.49 -14.04
CA PRO A 639 -6.85 -17.38 -12.91
C PRO A 639 -8.27 -17.95 -12.91
N GLU A 640 -9.25 -17.22 -13.43
CA GLU A 640 -10.68 -17.60 -13.41
C GLU A 640 -11.01 -18.82 -14.31
N ARG A 641 -10.20 -19.10 -15.32
CA ARG A 641 -10.51 -20.12 -16.36
C ARG A 641 -9.61 -21.36 -16.32
N GLY A 642 -8.63 -21.38 -15.41
CA GLY A 642 -7.81 -22.54 -15.09
C GLY A 642 -6.36 -22.44 -15.58
N ARG A 643 -5.46 -23.09 -14.83
CA ARG A 643 -4.00 -23.00 -15.02
C ARG A 643 -3.57 -23.29 -16.45
N GLY A 644 -2.72 -22.42 -17.00
CA GLY A 644 -2.09 -22.57 -18.31
C GLY A 644 -2.88 -22.01 -19.50
N GLN A 645 -3.95 -21.23 -19.27
CA GLN A 645 -4.55 -20.34 -20.27
C GLN A 645 -3.98 -18.93 -20.15
N VAL A 646 -3.66 -18.31 -21.28
CA VAL A 646 -3.06 -16.96 -21.33
C VAL A 646 -3.71 -16.04 -22.35
N GLU A 647 -3.72 -14.77 -21.99
CA GLU A 647 -4.18 -13.63 -22.79
C GLU A 647 -2.95 -12.82 -23.26
N LEU A 648 -2.99 -12.30 -24.49
CA LEU A 648 -1.92 -11.42 -25.00
C LEU A 648 -2.21 -9.98 -24.57
N MET A 649 -1.38 -9.45 -23.67
CA MET A 649 -1.55 -8.08 -23.15
C MET A 649 -0.80 -7.03 -23.98
N VAL A 650 0.40 -7.37 -24.45
CA VAL A 650 1.31 -6.42 -25.11
C VAL A 650 2.08 -7.14 -26.20
N ASN A 651 2.26 -6.50 -27.36
CA ASN A 651 3.13 -6.96 -28.43
C ASN A 651 3.79 -5.72 -29.07
N ARG A 652 4.96 -5.33 -28.54
CA ARG A 652 5.70 -4.12 -28.96
C ARG A 652 6.99 -4.50 -29.68
N ARG A 653 7.46 -3.66 -30.61
CA ARG A 653 8.73 -3.89 -31.32
C ARG A 653 9.92 -3.54 -30.41
N LEU A 654 10.98 -4.34 -30.45
CA LEU A 654 12.22 -4.06 -29.72
C LEU A 654 12.84 -2.72 -30.13
N ALA A 655 12.73 -2.34 -31.42
CA ALA A 655 13.20 -1.06 -31.93
C ALA A 655 12.49 0.19 -31.35
N THR A 656 11.36 0.05 -30.65
CA THR A 656 10.71 1.19 -29.97
C THR A 656 11.12 1.35 -28.51
N ILE A 657 11.94 0.45 -27.95
CA ILE A 657 12.49 0.57 -26.59
C ILE A 657 13.62 1.59 -26.60
N GLY A 658 13.29 2.85 -26.29
CA GLY A 658 14.25 3.96 -26.26
C GLY A 658 15.19 3.92 -25.05
N ARG A 659 14.73 3.35 -23.92
CA ARG A 659 15.51 3.24 -22.68
C ARG A 659 15.08 2.06 -21.82
N ILE A 660 16.04 1.29 -21.29
CA ILE A 660 15.83 0.32 -20.21
C ILE A 660 16.41 0.93 -18.92
N THR A 661 15.67 0.89 -17.81
CA THR A 661 16.18 1.30 -16.49
C THR A 661 16.00 0.21 -15.44
N THR A 662 16.89 0.21 -14.45
CA THR A 662 16.94 -0.79 -13.36
C THR A 662 17.20 -0.07 -12.04
N LYS A 663 16.52 -0.45 -10.95
CA LYS A 663 16.74 0.18 -9.63
C LYS A 663 17.97 -0.46 -8.97
N LYS A 664 18.97 0.34 -8.57
CA LYS A 664 20.27 -0.18 -8.06
C LYS A 664 20.18 -1.11 -6.83
N LYS A 665 19.12 -1.01 -6.02
CA LYS A 665 18.83 -1.93 -4.90
C LYS A 665 17.95 -3.14 -5.28
N HIS A 666 17.26 -3.05 -6.42
CA HIS A 666 16.27 -4.01 -6.92
C HIS A 666 16.55 -4.30 -8.41
N PRO A 667 17.61 -5.07 -8.72
CA PRO A 667 17.96 -5.41 -10.11
C PRO A 667 16.85 -6.19 -10.82
N GLU A 668 15.95 -6.84 -10.08
CA GLU A 668 14.73 -7.49 -10.57
C GLU A 668 13.68 -6.51 -11.11
N PHE A 669 13.69 -5.25 -10.69
CA PHE A 669 12.76 -4.22 -11.15
C PHE A 669 13.29 -3.58 -12.44
N ILE A 670 12.61 -3.88 -13.55
CA ILE A 670 12.96 -3.43 -14.91
C ILE A 670 11.83 -2.54 -15.46
N THR A 671 12.21 -1.37 -15.97
CA THR A 671 11.30 -0.51 -16.75
C THR A 671 11.79 -0.43 -18.19
N PHE A 672 10.92 -0.77 -19.15
CA PHE A 672 11.11 -0.50 -20.57
C PHE A 672 10.33 0.76 -20.92
N GLN A 673 11.04 1.83 -21.26
CA GLN A 673 10.44 3.09 -21.70
C GLN A 673 10.56 3.22 -23.22
N TYR A 674 9.45 3.61 -23.85
CA TYR A 674 9.33 3.62 -25.30
C TYR A 674 9.54 5.02 -25.90
N GLY A 675 9.82 5.05 -27.20
CA GLY A 675 10.13 6.26 -27.96
C GLY A 675 11.59 6.29 -28.42
N THR A 676 12.13 7.50 -28.64
CA THR A 676 13.50 7.68 -29.13
C THR A 676 14.48 7.94 -27.97
N PRO A 677 15.77 7.57 -28.06
CA PRO A 677 16.71 7.73 -26.94
C PRO A 677 16.86 9.17 -26.38
N ASN A 678 16.53 10.20 -27.17
CA ASN A 678 16.56 11.61 -26.76
C ASN A 678 15.16 12.22 -26.51
N CYS A 679 14.10 11.49 -26.84
CA CYS A 679 12.70 11.88 -26.65
C CYS A 679 11.91 10.57 -26.47
N ALA A 680 11.99 10.04 -25.25
CA ALA A 680 11.24 8.89 -24.77
C ALA A 680 10.18 9.43 -23.81
N ASP A 681 8.92 9.07 -24.03
CA ASP A 681 7.80 9.66 -23.29
C ASP A 681 7.79 9.15 -21.84
N PRO A 682 7.74 10.01 -20.81
CA PRO A 682 7.69 9.56 -19.42
C PRO A 682 6.37 8.85 -19.04
N SER A 683 5.36 8.86 -19.91
CA SER A 683 4.10 8.12 -19.73
C SER A 683 4.07 6.74 -20.41
N ASP A 684 4.70 6.56 -21.57
CA ASP A 684 4.71 5.26 -22.28
C ASP A 684 5.86 4.35 -21.82
N MET A 685 5.57 3.53 -20.80
CA MET A 685 6.51 2.53 -20.27
C MET A 685 5.81 1.28 -19.72
N ASP A 686 6.40 0.11 -19.96
CA ASP A 686 6.04 -1.13 -19.27
C ASP A 686 7.02 -1.35 -18.10
N ARG A 687 6.49 -1.71 -16.92
CA ARG A 687 7.27 -1.97 -15.69
C ARG A 687 7.08 -3.42 -15.26
N PHE A 688 8.16 -4.11 -14.92
CA PHE A 688 8.15 -5.54 -14.57
C PHE A 688 9.03 -5.87 -13.37
N LEU A 689 8.61 -6.87 -12.58
CA LEU A 689 9.49 -7.65 -11.73
C LEU A 689 9.91 -8.92 -12.49
N ILE A 690 11.19 -9.03 -12.83
CA ILE A 690 11.76 -10.16 -13.58
C ILE A 690 12.80 -10.86 -12.67
N PRO A 691 12.54 -12.05 -12.11
CA PRO A 691 13.49 -12.76 -11.25
C PRO A 691 14.84 -13.08 -11.93
N LYS A 692 14.84 -13.17 -13.26
CA LYS A 692 16.00 -13.35 -14.14
C LYS A 692 16.41 -12.05 -14.88
N ALA A 693 16.09 -10.88 -14.33
CA ALA A 693 16.26 -9.57 -14.96
C ALA A 693 17.59 -9.34 -15.69
N LYS A 694 18.71 -9.83 -15.14
CA LYS A 694 20.02 -9.72 -15.79
C LYS A 694 20.07 -10.48 -17.12
N GLU A 695 19.63 -11.73 -17.16
CA GLU A 695 19.62 -12.56 -18.37
C GLU A 695 18.70 -11.95 -19.43
N ALA A 696 17.50 -11.52 -19.02
CA ALA A 696 16.53 -10.85 -19.88
C ALA A 696 17.05 -9.53 -20.46
N THR A 697 17.66 -8.68 -19.65
CA THR A 697 18.16 -7.37 -20.12
C THR A 697 19.44 -7.47 -20.95
N GLU A 698 20.34 -8.42 -20.68
CA GLU A 698 21.49 -8.69 -21.55
C GLU A 698 21.04 -9.20 -22.94
N LEU A 699 20.07 -10.13 -23.00
CA LEU A 699 19.47 -10.61 -24.25
C LEU A 699 18.76 -9.48 -25.03
N LEU A 700 17.87 -8.75 -24.36
CA LEU A 700 17.08 -7.69 -24.98
C LEU A 700 17.98 -6.54 -25.50
N SER A 701 19.00 -6.13 -24.73
CA SER A 701 19.92 -5.08 -25.19
C SER A 701 20.63 -5.46 -26.49
N HIS A 702 21.04 -6.72 -26.64
CA HIS A 702 21.65 -7.21 -27.88
C HIS A 702 20.68 -7.23 -29.07
N LEU A 703 19.43 -7.66 -28.85
CA LEU A 703 18.41 -7.73 -29.91
C LEU A 703 17.91 -6.34 -30.33
N ILE A 704 17.73 -5.42 -29.40
CA ILE A 704 17.33 -4.02 -29.67
C ILE A 704 18.39 -3.34 -30.57
N LEU A 705 19.68 -3.49 -30.25
CA LEU A 705 20.77 -2.94 -31.06
C LEU A 705 20.74 -3.49 -32.49
N ARG A 706 20.59 -4.81 -32.66
CA ARG A 706 20.47 -5.43 -33.99
C ARG A 706 19.28 -4.87 -34.79
N CYS A 707 18.09 -4.76 -34.17
CA CYS A 707 16.90 -4.22 -34.83
C CYS A 707 17.10 -2.75 -35.27
N VAL A 708 17.76 -1.94 -34.44
CA VAL A 708 18.04 -0.53 -34.74
C VAL A 708 19.08 -0.37 -35.85
N GLU A 709 20.12 -1.21 -35.88
CA GLU A 709 21.10 -1.25 -36.99
C GLU A 709 20.44 -1.67 -38.32
N GLU A 710 19.57 -2.70 -38.29
CA GLU A 710 18.83 -3.16 -39.47
C GLU A 710 17.84 -2.11 -39.98
N GLU A 711 17.09 -1.42 -39.10
CA GLU A 711 16.24 -0.30 -39.50
C GLU A 711 17.03 0.87 -40.10
N GLN A 712 18.19 1.22 -39.53
CA GLN A 712 19.05 2.28 -40.08
C GLN A 712 19.58 1.91 -41.47
N ARG A 713 19.97 0.65 -41.67
CA ARG A 713 20.42 0.12 -42.96
C ARG A 713 19.31 0.13 -44.00
N GLN A 714 18.11 -0.33 -43.65
CA GLN A 714 16.94 -0.26 -44.53
C GLN A 714 16.58 1.20 -44.90
N LYS A 715 16.73 2.15 -43.98
CA LYS A 715 16.53 3.60 -44.25
C LYS A 715 17.59 4.17 -45.20
N GLN A 716 18.83 3.67 -45.17
CA GLN A 716 19.87 4.05 -46.14
C GLN A 716 19.64 3.42 -47.53
N GLU A 717 19.25 2.14 -47.58
CA GLU A 717 18.98 1.42 -48.83
C GLU A 717 17.70 1.92 -49.53
N THR A 718 16.66 2.34 -48.77
CA THR A 718 15.47 3.04 -49.31
C THR A 718 15.73 4.51 -49.65
N GLY A 719 16.61 5.20 -48.92
CA GLY A 719 17.07 6.55 -49.28
C GLY A 719 17.70 6.60 -50.68
N ASN A 720 18.72 5.76 -50.92
CA ASN A 720 19.43 5.70 -52.21
C ASN A 720 18.54 5.32 -53.41
N SER A 721 17.49 4.51 -53.18
CA SER A 721 16.52 4.15 -54.22
C SER A 721 15.48 5.24 -54.49
N SER A 722 15.33 6.23 -53.60
CA SER A 722 14.48 7.41 -53.83
C SER A 722 15.16 8.52 -54.65
N GLU A 723 16.48 8.69 -54.55
CA GLU A 723 17.23 9.68 -55.34
C GLU A 723 17.44 9.26 -56.79
N THR A 724 17.58 7.95 -57.05
CA THR A 724 17.73 7.39 -58.41
C THR A 724 16.47 7.50 -59.27
N ASN A 725 15.30 7.75 -58.69
CA ASN A 725 14.04 7.98 -59.41
C ASN A 725 13.61 9.46 -59.50
N ARG A 726 14.35 10.41 -58.89
CA ARG A 726 14.05 11.86 -58.97
C ARG A 726 14.91 12.64 -59.96
N THR A 727 15.84 11.97 -60.64
CA THR A 727 16.85 12.58 -61.51
C THR A 727 16.57 12.45 -63.02
N ASN A 728 15.38 11.97 -63.42
CA ASN A 728 15.02 11.69 -64.82
C ASN A 728 13.86 12.52 -65.41
N GLU A 729 13.25 13.45 -64.66
CA GLU A 729 11.99 14.10 -65.09
C GLU A 729 11.97 15.65 -65.01
N SER A 730 13.13 16.32 -64.91
CA SER A 730 13.23 17.79 -64.87
C SER A 730 13.88 18.46 -66.10
N ASP A 731 14.65 17.74 -66.92
CA ASP A 731 15.56 18.34 -67.92
C ASP A 731 14.96 18.45 -69.35
N LYS A 732 13.70 18.91 -69.49
CA LYS A 732 13.06 19.10 -70.81
C LYS A 732 12.17 20.35 -71.02
N SER A 733 12.49 21.50 -70.42
CA SER A 733 12.05 22.79 -71.01
C SER A 733 12.79 24.02 -70.47
N ASN A 734 13.84 24.49 -71.16
CA ASN A 734 13.88 25.82 -71.80
C ASN A 734 15.30 26.12 -72.34
N ILE A 735 15.37 26.44 -73.63
CA ILE A 735 16.55 26.98 -74.34
C ILE A 735 16.11 28.31 -74.97
N SER A 736 17.07 29.23 -75.20
CA SER A 736 16.93 30.67 -75.52
C SER A 736 16.79 31.57 -74.27
N GLU A 737 17.45 32.74 -74.16
CA GLU A 737 18.21 33.48 -75.19
C GLU A 737 19.34 34.40 -74.64
N THR A 738 20.32 34.73 -75.50
CA THR A 738 21.26 35.88 -75.48
C THR A 738 22.27 36.18 -74.34
N ASN A 739 23.56 36.00 -74.68
CA ASN A 739 24.66 37.01 -74.70
C ASN A 739 25.13 37.82 -73.46
N ARG A 740 26.47 37.72 -73.20
CA ARG A 740 27.42 38.81 -72.78
C ARG A 740 27.25 39.38 -71.35
N THR A 741 28.24 39.88 -70.58
CA THR A 741 29.74 40.07 -70.59
C THR A 741 30.13 40.58 -69.16
N ASP A 742 31.37 40.64 -68.62
CA ASP A 742 32.74 40.38 -69.13
C ASP A 742 33.76 40.09 -67.96
N GLU A 743 35.06 40.08 -68.28
CA GLU A 743 36.30 40.45 -67.49
C GLU A 743 36.18 41.07 -66.06
N SER A 744 37.14 40.96 -65.11
CA SER A 744 38.51 40.34 -65.08
C SER A 744 39.16 40.27 -63.66
N ASP A 745 40.25 39.47 -63.53
CA ASP A 745 41.50 39.68 -62.73
C ASP A 745 41.53 39.85 -61.18
N LYS A 746 42.20 38.96 -60.41
CA LYS A 746 43.65 38.91 -59.96
C LYS A 746 43.96 39.75 -58.67
N SER A 747 44.93 39.48 -57.76
CA SER A 747 45.80 38.31 -57.40
C SER A 747 46.73 38.64 -56.19
N ASN A 748 47.48 37.66 -55.64
CA ASN A 748 48.74 37.76 -54.80
C ASN A 748 48.61 38.08 -53.27
N ASN A 749 49.20 37.29 -52.34
CA ASN A 749 50.57 37.29 -51.71
C ASN A 749 50.92 38.56 -50.87
N SER A 750 51.69 38.58 -49.75
CA SER A 750 52.30 37.61 -48.79
C SER A 750 52.83 38.42 -47.53
N GLU A 751 53.73 38.09 -46.56
CA GLU A 751 54.68 36.97 -46.29
C GLU A 751 55.25 36.95 -44.81
N THR A 752 55.27 35.79 -44.12
CA THR A 752 56.18 35.32 -43.01
C THR A 752 56.48 36.09 -41.68
N ASN A 753 56.64 35.29 -40.58
CA ASN A 753 57.81 35.18 -39.63
C ASN A 753 57.85 35.72 -38.16
N ARG A 754 58.56 34.92 -37.30
CA ARG A 754 59.32 35.18 -36.03
C ARG A 754 58.70 35.25 -34.60
N ILE A 755 58.77 34.10 -33.89
CA ILE A 755 59.62 33.77 -32.69
C ILE A 755 59.94 34.84 -31.60
N ASN A 756 59.72 34.51 -30.31
CA ASN A 756 60.71 34.62 -29.21
C ASN A 756 60.29 33.86 -27.90
N GLU A 757 61.24 33.64 -26.98
CA GLU A 757 61.18 32.73 -25.80
C GLU A 757 61.22 33.46 -24.42
N SER A 758 60.97 32.75 -23.30
CA SER A 758 61.85 32.72 -22.08
C SER A 758 61.29 31.92 -20.87
N ASP A 759 62.20 31.35 -20.05
CA ASP A 759 61.93 30.37 -18.96
C ASP A 759 61.86 30.89 -17.51
N LYS A 760 61.32 30.05 -16.60
CA LYS A 760 61.87 29.60 -15.28
C LYS A 760 60.80 28.76 -14.51
N THR A 761 61.00 27.56 -13.94
CA THR A 761 62.00 26.97 -13.00
C THR A 761 62.06 27.69 -11.64
N ASN A 762 62.00 27.07 -10.44
CA ASN A 762 61.90 25.65 -9.97
C ASN A 762 61.33 25.68 -8.50
N ASN A 763 61.31 24.68 -7.59
CA ASN A 763 62.04 23.41 -7.39
C ASN A 763 61.23 22.38 -6.52
N SER A 764 61.95 21.58 -5.72
CA SER A 764 61.63 20.58 -4.66
C SER A 764 60.82 21.09 -3.42
N GLU A 765 60.40 20.29 -2.43
CA GLU A 765 60.98 19.03 -1.89
C GLU A 765 59.98 18.13 -1.11
N ALA A 766 60.39 16.92 -0.71
CA ALA A 766 59.53 15.90 -0.09
C ALA A 766 60.20 15.11 1.06
N SER A 767 59.43 14.61 2.03
CA SER A 767 59.89 13.66 3.06
C SER A 767 58.74 12.83 3.67
N GLU A 768 59.07 11.61 4.13
CA GLU A 768 58.16 10.51 4.51
C GLU A 768 57.73 10.46 6.01
N PRO A 769 56.81 9.55 6.44
CA PRO A 769 56.05 9.66 7.69
C PRO A 769 56.59 8.83 8.87
N SER A 770 55.95 8.91 10.06
CA SER A 770 55.40 7.72 10.79
C SER A 770 54.92 8.01 12.23
N LYS A 771 54.20 7.01 12.78
CA LYS A 771 53.95 6.67 14.21
C LYS A 771 52.79 7.30 14.98
N ALA A 772 51.89 6.38 15.33
CA ALA A 772 50.86 6.43 16.35
C ALA A 772 51.34 6.76 17.78
N SER A 773 50.37 7.19 18.59
CA SER A 773 50.16 6.75 19.98
C SER A 773 48.66 6.74 20.26
#